data_AF-A0A0C9NDT4-F1
#
_entry.id   AF-A0A0C9NDT4-F1
#
_cell.length_a   1.000
_cell.length_b   1.000
_cell.length_c   1.000
_cell.angle_alpha   90.00
_cell.angle_beta   90.00
_cell.angle_gamma   90.00
#
_symmetry.space_group_name_H-M   'P 1'
#
loop_
_entity.id
_entity.type
_entity.pdbx_description
1 polymer ?
#
loop_
_entity_poly.entity_id
_entity_poly.type
_entity_poly.pdbx_seq_one_letter_code
_entity_poly.pdbx_strand_id
1 'polypeptide(L)'
;MLSLPAQLDRYVAQALDEGRYPDEHAMVVAALERLRDETLALSPEHWLVGGGECGQRVREFDWSHTSLGTPDNWCSALRTTVANIVHSPIAKVLMWGPDHVMIYNDAYRSIAGPRHPAAFGGLVPEIWPEIWDWNRAILERGFAGEDSAYRDQPLIVTRAGVQEKVVFDLYYTPIYLDRGDVGGVMCTVVENTGRVAAERRLAESEAELRIITDSLPVLVAFVDREERYRFANDYYREFLGVDPQSMIGSRISDVLTEADYAERQPLIARALAGETVVADVRLQHRDGSSRRAETRYIPRHDENGAVIGFHILVFDVDDRMRHAEEVERSNRRFRAAMDAVHGVLWTNSAEGRMVGEQPGWAAITGQTFEEYQGFGWSGAVHPDDAEASVVAWNHAVATKSMFIHEHRVRRHDGAWRTFAIRALPIIGSDGELIEWVGVHTDITDQRAAEQALRDQADVLARQVRHRERAEAQLRQLNETLENRVIEEIGERRQAERALAQAQKMETIGKLTGGVAHDFNNLLQVVSGNLQLLGKDVAGNERAEQRVANAMAGVSRGSKLASQLLAFGRRQALEPKVVNVTRFVQGMDDMLRRAIGEGVEIETIVGGGLWNTFIDPAQIENALLNLAINARDAMNGQGKLTIELGNAHLDDDYARTHEEVAPGQYVMLAVSDTGCGMSAEIIEKVFEPFFSTKGEGKGSGLGLSMVYGFVKQSGGHVKIYSEVDHGTTIKLYLPRALEAEDVEVAVDTGPISGGTETVLVVEDDAEVRATVVELLSDLGYRVLKAVDAQSALNVIESGIPIDMLFTDVVMPGTLKSPELARKARERLPDIAVLFTSGYTENSIVHGGRLDKGVELLSKPYTREALARKFRHVLANQRQRRMPTENTVPAARPQQAEPAQPVQATQPLHDGRTILLVEDDDLIRANTAETLQDAGFVVVHAVTAEEAMTALQTAQIDVLVTDINLPGESGIELAGRARQLRPDLSIVFATGDGGMAADAADMDAALLTKPYSAAQLIGAVRGRLENSEQAIQP
;
A
#
# COMPACT_ATOMS: atom_id res chain seq x y z
N MET A 1 -16.27 -51.97 37.61
CA MET A 1 -14.88 -52.29 37.22
C MET A 1 -14.72 -51.88 35.78
N LEU A 2 -14.13 -50.70 35.55
CA LEU A 2 -13.74 -50.26 34.20
C LEU A 2 -12.39 -50.92 33.92
N SER A 3 -12.33 -51.77 32.89
CA SER A 3 -11.08 -52.36 32.40
C SER A 3 -10.28 -51.27 31.72
N LEU A 4 -9.04 -51.07 32.15
CA LEU A 4 -8.10 -50.20 31.46
C LEU A 4 -7.73 -50.83 30.10
N PRO A 5 -7.26 -50.03 29.12
CA PRO A 5 -6.76 -50.56 27.86
C PRO A 5 -5.54 -51.46 28.08
N ALA A 6 -5.43 -52.59 27.37
CA ALA A 6 -4.38 -53.60 27.54
C ALA A 6 -2.92 -53.13 27.33
N GLN A 7 -2.74 -51.90 26.84
CA GLN A 7 -1.43 -51.23 26.77
C GLN A 7 -1.07 -50.56 28.10
N LEU A 8 -2.06 -49.98 28.79
CA LEU A 8 -1.88 -49.34 30.09
C LEU A 8 -1.62 -50.39 31.17
N ASP A 9 -2.35 -51.51 31.15
CA ASP A 9 -2.10 -52.63 32.08
C ASP A 9 -0.68 -53.20 31.94
N ARG A 10 -0.17 -53.29 30.71
CA ARG A 10 1.22 -53.71 30.46
C ARG A 10 2.24 -52.71 30.96
N TYR A 11 1.99 -51.42 30.77
CA TYR A 11 2.85 -50.36 31.27
C TYR A 11 2.88 -50.33 32.80
N VAL A 12 1.72 -50.48 33.45
CA VAL A 12 1.59 -50.57 34.91
C VAL A 12 2.38 -51.76 35.43
N ALA A 13 2.16 -52.96 34.86
CA ALA A 13 2.86 -54.17 35.26
C ALA A 13 4.38 -54.04 35.09
N GLN A 14 4.85 -53.48 33.98
CA GLN A 14 6.26 -53.28 33.72
C GLN A 14 6.90 -52.25 34.68
N ALA A 15 6.20 -51.16 34.99
CA ALA A 15 6.72 -50.12 35.88
C ALA A 15 6.85 -50.60 37.34
N LEU A 16 5.98 -51.54 37.77
CA LEU A 16 6.07 -52.19 39.07
C LEU A 16 7.19 -53.24 39.12
N ASP A 17 7.34 -54.04 38.07
CA ASP A 17 8.37 -55.10 38.00
C ASP A 17 9.79 -54.50 37.94
N GLU A 18 9.94 -53.33 37.31
CA GLU A 18 11.19 -52.55 37.29
C GLU A 18 11.45 -51.77 38.58
N GLY A 19 10.54 -51.82 39.56
CA GLY A 19 10.66 -51.13 40.85
C GLY A 19 10.60 -49.61 40.76
N ARG A 20 10.10 -49.04 39.65
CA ARG A 20 9.97 -47.58 39.48
C ARG A 20 8.93 -46.97 40.41
N TYR A 21 7.93 -47.77 40.80
CA TYR A 21 6.91 -47.39 41.79
C TYR A 21 6.61 -48.58 42.72
N PRO A 22 6.34 -48.32 44.01
CA PRO A 22 6.10 -49.38 44.99
C PRO A 22 4.74 -50.08 44.84
N ASP A 23 3.74 -49.40 44.27
CA ASP A 23 2.42 -49.93 43.96
C ASP A 23 1.70 -49.08 42.90
N GLU A 24 0.57 -49.59 42.38
CA GLU A 24 -0.24 -48.90 41.37
C GLU A 24 -0.72 -47.52 41.86
N HIS A 25 -0.97 -47.39 43.16
CA HIS A 25 -1.45 -46.14 43.76
C HIS A 25 -0.37 -45.05 43.69
N ALA A 26 0.87 -45.36 44.03
CA ALA A 26 2.00 -44.44 43.93
C ALA A 26 2.28 -43.99 42.50
N MET A 27 2.09 -44.89 41.52
CA MET A 27 2.22 -44.55 40.11
C MET A 27 1.10 -43.59 39.64
N VAL A 28 -0.14 -43.82 40.07
CA VAL A 28 -1.27 -42.93 39.76
C VAL A 28 -1.11 -41.57 40.42
N VAL A 29 -0.65 -41.52 41.67
CA VAL A 29 -0.34 -40.25 42.37
C VAL A 29 0.75 -39.49 41.62
N ALA A 30 1.85 -40.15 41.24
CA ALA A 30 2.93 -39.50 40.50
C ALA A 30 2.48 -39.01 39.12
N ALA A 31 1.61 -39.75 38.42
CA ALA A 31 1.04 -39.32 37.15
C ALA A 31 0.11 -38.10 37.31
N LEU A 32 -0.71 -38.08 38.37
CA LEU A 32 -1.58 -36.95 38.70
C LEU A 32 -0.78 -35.72 39.15
N GLU A 33 0.31 -35.91 39.89
CA GLU A 33 1.24 -34.82 40.25
C GLU A 33 1.92 -34.25 39.01
N ARG A 34 2.36 -35.09 38.08
CA ARG A 34 2.98 -34.65 36.83
C ARG A 34 2.01 -33.93 35.90
N LEU A 35 0.77 -34.40 35.81
CA LEU A 35 -0.33 -33.71 35.11
C LEU A 35 -0.66 -32.36 35.76
N ARG A 36 -0.66 -32.29 37.09
CA ARG A 36 -0.83 -31.03 37.83
C ARG A 36 0.31 -30.06 37.56
N ASP A 37 1.54 -30.55 37.56
CA ASP A 37 2.75 -29.73 37.42
C ASP A 37 2.98 -29.27 35.97
N GLU A 38 2.61 -30.07 34.96
CA GLU A 38 2.59 -29.66 33.54
C GLU A 38 1.50 -28.61 33.25
N THR A 39 0.39 -28.61 34.01
CA THR A 39 -0.66 -27.57 33.90
C THR A 39 -0.24 -26.24 34.57
N LEU A 40 0.77 -26.27 35.44
CA LEU A 40 1.30 -25.09 36.17
C LEU A 40 2.50 -24.41 35.48
N ALA A 41 2.93 -24.88 34.29
CA ALA A 41 4.14 -24.42 33.61
C ALA A 41 4.02 -23.07 32.85
N LEU A 42 2.91 -22.34 32.96
CA LEU A 42 2.86 -20.91 32.60
C LEU A 42 3.06 -20.07 33.85
N SER A 43 4.30 -19.64 34.08
CA SER A 43 4.63 -18.73 35.18
C SER A 43 3.66 -17.53 35.18
N PRO A 44 2.98 -17.24 36.31
CA PRO A 44 1.98 -16.18 36.38
C PRO A 44 2.48 -14.77 36.02
N GLU A 45 3.79 -14.54 36.09
CA GLU A 45 4.39 -13.22 35.88
C GLU A 45 4.38 -12.72 34.42
N HIS A 46 4.04 -13.55 33.42
CA HIS A 46 4.19 -13.18 32.00
C HIS A 46 2.98 -13.43 31.09
N TRP A 47 1.81 -13.83 31.62
CA TRP A 47 0.68 -14.21 30.76
C TRP A 47 0.02 -13.05 29.99
N LEU A 48 0.17 -11.81 30.47
CA LEU A 48 -0.40 -10.62 29.83
C LEU A 48 0.70 -9.68 29.31
N VAL A 49 1.09 -9.85 28.05
CA VAL A 49 2.06 -8.97 27.36
C VAL A 49 1.32 -7.85 26.64
N GLY A 50 1.72 -6.58 26.81
CA GLY A 50 1.13 -5.44 26.06
C GLY A 50 -0.18 -4.90 26.64
N GLY A 51 -1.11 -4.50 25.77
CA GLY A 51 -2.46 -4.04 26.13
C GLY A 51 -2.64 -2.56 26.52
N GLY A 52 -1.68 -1.68 26.20
CA GLY A 52 -1.80 -0.24 26.44
C GLY A 52 -1.85 0.15 27.93
N GLU A 53 -2.51 1.26 28.27
CA GLU A 53 -2.63 1.76 29.66
C GLU A 53 -3.40 0.76 30.53
N CYS A 54 -4.53 0.26 30.04
CA CYS A 54 -5.37 -0.70 30.75
C CYS A 54 -4.67 -2.04 30.94
N GLY A 55 -3.92 -2.53 29.94
CA GLY A 55 -3.10 -3.74 30.09
C GLY A 55 -1.99 -3.59 31.13
N GLN A 56 -1.37 -2.40 31.21
CA GLN A 56 -0.43 -2.08 32.30
C GLN A 56 -1.14 -2.06 33.66
N ARG A 57 -2.33 -1.47 33.75
CA ARG A 57 -3.13 -1.48 34.98
C ARG A 57 -3.52 -2.88 35.42
N VAL A 58 -3.84 -3.80 34.51
CA VAL A 58 -4.10 -5.20 34.90
C VAL A 58 -2.90 -5.81 35.63
N ARG A 59 -1.67 -5.47 35.23
CA ARG A 59 -0.46 -5.98 35.88
C ARG A 59 -0.14 -5.29 37.20
N GLU A 60 -0.40 -3.98 37.30
CA GLU A 60 -0.02 -3.16 38.46
C GLU A 60 -1.10 -3.06 39.55
N PHE A 61 -2.36 -3.32 39.21
CA PHE A 61 -3.47 -3.23 40.15
C PHE A 61 -3.41 -4.36 41.18
N ASP A 62 -3.59 -4.02 42.47
CA ASP A 62 -3.64 -5.01 43.54
C ASP A 62 -5.01 -5.71 43.57
N TRP A 63 -5.10 -6.82 42.84
CA TRP A 63 -6.33 -7.63 42.74
C TRP A 63 -6.66 -8.41 44.01
N SER A 64 -5.76 -8.49 44.99
CA SER A 64 -6.01 -9.22 46.25
C SER A 64 -7.17 -8.62 47.05
N HIS A 65 -7.49 -7.35 46.80
CA HIS A 65 -8.62 -6.63 47.40
C HIS A 65 -9.96 -6.86 46.67
N THR A 66 -9.97 -7.59 45.56
CA THR A 66 -11.19 -7.91 44.78
C THR A 66 -11.55 -9.38 44.91
N SER A 67 -12.78 -9.76 44.56
CA SER A 67 -13.19 -11.18 44.53
C SER A 67 -12.54 -12.01 43.42
N LEU A 68 -11.78 -11.39 42.50
CA LEU A 68 -10.98 -12.10 41.50
C LEU A 68 -9.72 -12.74 42.10
N GLY A 69 -9.22 -12.21 43.22
CA GLY A 69 -7.93 -12.60 43.79
C GLY A 69 -6.76 -12.27 42.87
N THR A 70 -5.56 -12.71 43.25
CA THR A 70 -4.33 -12.44 42.48
C THR A 70 -4.41 -13.03 41.07
N PRO A 71 -3.85 -12.36 40.03
CA PRO A 71 -3.86 -12.85 38.65
C PRO A 71 -3.35 -14.28 38.48
N ASP A 72 -2.45 -14.71 39.36
CA ASP A 72 -1.89 -16.04 39.45
C ASP A 72 -2.93 -17.14 39.66
N ASN A 73 -4.06 -16.80 40.27
CA ASN A 73 -5.16 -17.71 40.56
C ASN A 73 -6.34 -17.57 39.58
N TRP A 74 -6.23 -16.68 38.58
CA TRP A 74 -7.28 -16.51 37.57
C TRP A 74 -7.37 -17.73 36.67
N CYS A 75 -8.60 -18.16 36.37
CA CYS A 75 -8.84 -19.26 35.43
C CYS A 75 -8.41 -18.88 34.00
N SER A 76 -8.17 -19.91 33.17
CA SER A 76 -7.78 -19.77 31.75
C SER A 76 -8.76 -18.90 30.96
N ALA A 77 -10.07 -19.07 31.19
CA ALA A 77 -11.12 -18.30 30.53
C ALA A 77 -11.04 -16.81 30.87
N LEU A 78 -10.81 -16.46 32.14
CA LEU A 78 -10.64 -15.07 32.58
C LEU A 78 -9.39 -14.45 31.96
N ARG A 79 -8.24 -15.15 32.05
CA ARG A 79 -6.98 -14.67 31.46
C ARG A 79 -7.12 -14.42 29.95
N THR A 80 -7.65 -15.39 29.22
CA THR A 80 -7.85 -15.27 27.76
C THR A 80 -8.76 -14.10 27.40
N THR A 81 -9.85 -13.91 28.15
CA THR A 81 -10.80 -12.83 27.92
C THR A 81 -10.20 -11.46 28.24
N VAL A 82 -9.48 -11.33 29.35
CA VAL A 82 -8.78 -10.08 29.69
C VAL A 82 -7.72 -9.74 28.65
N ALA A 83 -6.95 -10.73 28.17
CA ALA A 83 -6.02 -10.53 27.07
C ALA A 83 -6.73 -10.06 25.78
N ASN A 84 -7.89 -10.63 25.46
CA ASN A 84 -8.71 -10.20 24.31
C ASN A 84 -9.18 -8.74 24.45
N ILE A 85 -9.60 -8.35 25.66
CA ILE A 85 -10.15 -7.02 25.93
C ILE A 85 -9.06 -5.97 25.78
N VAL A 86 -7.94 -6.11 26.48
CA VAL A 86 -6.89 -5.06 26.50
C VAL A 86 -6.22 -4.87 25.14
N HIS A 87 -6.26 -5.87 24.25
CA HIS A 87 -5.75 -5.77 22.87
C HIS A 87 -6.79 -5.34 21.84
N SER A 88 -8.06 -5.24 22.22
CA SER A 88 -9.14 -4.83 21.31
C SER A 88 -9.07 -3.32 21.04
N PRO A 89 -9.17 -2.86 19.78
CA PRO A 89 -9.34 -1.44 19.47
C PRO A 89 -10.78 -0.95 19.70
N ILE A 90 -11.75 -1.87 19.79
CA ILE A 90 -13.16 -1.57 20.09
C ILE A 90 -13.35 -1.51 21.60
N ALA A 91 -14.10 -0.51 22.09
CA ALA A 91 -14.40 -0.34 23.51
C ALA A 91 -15.09 -1.60 24.09
N LYS A 92 -14.45 -2.20 25.09
CA LYS A 92 -14.93 -3.41 25.77
C LYS A 92 -14.77 -3.26 27.28
N VAL A 93 -15.78 -3.77 28.00
CA VAL A 93 -15.74 -3.92 29.45
C VAL A 93 -16.24 -5.31 29.82
N LEU A 94 -15.50 -5.98 30.71
CA LEU A 94 -15.85 -7.25 31.32
C LEU A 94 -16.36 -7.00 32.72
N MET A 95 -17.43 -7.69 33.08
CA MET A 95 -17.97 -7.77 34.42
C MET A 95 -17.86 -9.22 34.88
N TRP A 96 -16.89 -9.52 35.74
CA TRP A 96 -16.57 -10.90 36.14
C TRP A 96 -17.01 -11.23 37.56
N GLY A 97 -17.49 -12.47 37.74
CA GLY A 97 -17.89 -13.00 39.03
C GLY A 97 -19.20 -12.40 39.58
N PRO A 98 -19.64 -12.85 40.77
CA PRO A 98 -20.91 -12.41 41.37
C PRO A 98 -20.90 -10.92 41.76
N ASP A 99 -19.72 -10.34 41.98
CA ASP A 99 -19.57 -8.91 42.30
C ASP A 99 -19.47 -8.03 41.05
N HIS A 100 -19.43 -8.63 39.84
CA HIS A 100 -19.33 -7.91 38.57
C HIS A 100 -18.10 -6.99 38.49
N VAL A 101 -16.93 -7.49 38.91
CA VAL A 101 -15.69 -6.71 38.91
C VAL A 101 -15.35 -6.27 37.49
N MET A 102 -15.12 -4.95 37.32
CA MET A 102 -14.95 -4.33 36.02
C MET A 102 -13.50 -4.38 35.51
N ILE A 103 -13.28 -4.94 34.32
CA ILE A 103 -12.01 -4.87 33.57
C ILE A 103 -12.30 -4.37 32.17
N TYR A 104 -11.62 -3.32 31.70
CA TYR A 104 -11.91 -2.73 30.39
C TYR A 104 -10.63 -2.35 29.65
N ASN A 105 -10.76 -1.89 28.41
CA ASN A 105 -9.63 -1.49 27.57
C ASN A 105 -9.52 0.02 27.37
N ASP A 106 -8.44 0.44 26.72
CA ASP A 106 -8.13 1.85 26.46
C ASP A 106 -9.23 2.55 25.65
N ALA A 107 -9.89 1.85 24.73
CA ALA A 107 -11.02 2.43 23.98
C ALA A 107 -12.22 2.76 24.90
N TYR A 108 -12.51 1.89 25.89
CA TYR A 108 -13.57 2.12 26.88
C TYR A 108 -13.22 3.24 27.88
N ARG A 109 -11.94 3.60 28.05
CA ARG A 109 -11.53 4.73 28.91
C ARG A 109 -12.24 6.03 28.54
N SER A 110 -12.44 6.28 27.25
CA SER A 110 -13.17 7.45 26.74
C SER A 110 -14.65 7.48 27.15
N ILE A 111 -15.22 6.31 27.47
CA ILE A 111 -16.61 6.13 27.93
C ILE A 111 -16.65 6.24 29.46
N ALA A 112 -15.68 5.64 30.16
CA ALA A 112 -15.53 5.79 31.61
C ALA A 112 -15.24 7.25 32.01
N GLY A 113 -14.54 8.00 31.16
CA GLY A 113 -14.29 9.44 31.33
C GLY A 113 -13.62 9.75 32.67
N PRO A 114 -14.19 10.65 33.50
CA PRO A 114 -13.60 11.04 34.79
C PRO A 114 -13.60 9.90 35.83
N ARG A 115 -14.33 8.80 35.58
CA ARG A 115 -14.35 7.63 36.46
C ARG A 115 -13.11 6.76 36.28
N HIS A 116 -12.37 6.91 35.19
CA HIS A 116 -11.07 6.28 35.04
C HIS A 116 -10.00 7.06 35.83
N PRO A 117 -9.14 6.41 36.64
CA PRO A 117 -8.96 4.96 36.71
C PRO A 117 -9.73 4.23 37.82
N ALA A 118 -10.44 4.94 38.70
CA ALA A 118 -11.14 4.35 39.85
C ALA A 118 -12.17 3.27 39.46
N ALA A 119 -12.73 3.34 38.24
CA ALA A 119 -13.61 2.33 37.69
C ALA A 119 -12.94 0.98 37.41
N PHE A 120 -11.61 0.95 37.26
CA PHE A 120 -10.85 -0.26 36.94
C PHE A 120 -10.72 -1.13 38.19
N GLY A 121 -11.23 -2.37 38.14
CA GLY A 121 -11.32 -3.24 39.31
C GLY A 121 -12.45 -2.86 40.30
N GLY A 122 -13.25 -1.84 39.97
CA GLY A 122 -14.40 -1.41 40.77
C GLY A 122 -15.68 -2.21 40.47
N LEU A 123 -16.71 -1.99 41.29
CA LEU A 123 -18.01 -2.62 41.14
C LEU A 123 -18.92 -1.76 40.25
N VAL A 124 -19.59 -2.38 39.27
CA VAL A 124 -20.56 -1.70 38.39
C VAL A 124 -21.56 -0.79 39.14
N PRO A 125 -22.24 -1.22 40.23
CA PRO A 125 -23.20 -0.36 40.93
C PRO A 125 -22.60 0.91 41.54
N GLU A 126 -21.32 0.87 41.92
CA GLU A 126 -20.63 2.01 42.54
C GLU A 126 -20.13 3.01 41.49
N ILE A 127 -19.71 2.48 40.33
CA ILE A 127 -19.17 3.28 39.22
C ILE A 127 -20.27 3.87 38.36
N TRP A 128 -21.35 3.12 38.14
CA TRP A 128 -22.45 3.46 37.24
C TRP A 128 -23.83 3.36 37.94
N PRO A 129 -24.07 4.08 39.05
CA PRO A 129 -25.32 4.02 39.78
C PRO A 129 -26.53 4.43 38.93
N GLU A 130 -26.35 5.33 37.96
CA GLU A 130 -27.42 5.84 37.10
C GLU A 130 -28.01 4.81 36.13
N ILE A 131 -27.24 3.80 35.74
CA ILE A 131 -27.67 2.75 34.80
C ILE A 131 -27.71 1.37 35.46
N TRP A 132 -27.47 1.29 36.77
CA TRP A 132 -27.32 0.01 37.46
C TRP A 132 -28.59 -0.84 37.40
N ASP A 133 -29.76 -0.27 37.69
CA ASP A 133 -31.02 -1.04 37.68
C ASP A 133 -31.29 -1.68 36.31
N TRP A 134 -30.98 -0.95 35.24
CA TRP A 134 -31.11 -1.44 33.86
C TRP A 134 -30.03 -2.47 33.52
N ASN A 135 -28.75 -2.17 33.83
CA ASN A 135 -27.63 -3.04 33.51
C ASN A 135 -27.66 -4.35 34.31
N ARG A 136 -28.13 -4.32 35.56
CA ARG A 136 -28.30 -5.49 36.42
C ARG A 136 -29.17 -6.56 35.75
N ALA A 137 -30.33 -6.17 35.20
CA ALA A 137 -31.22 -7.10 34.51
C ALA A 137 -30.59 -7.71 33.23
N ILE A 138 -29.64 -7.01 32.61
CA ILE A 138 -28.90 -7.51 31.46
C ILE A 138 -27.82 -8.49 31.90
N LEU A 139 -27.08 -8.14 32.96
CA LEU A 139 -26.07 -9.02 33.55
C LEU A 139 -26.70 -10.32 34.06
N GLU A 140 -27.84 -10.26 34.76
CA GLU A 140 -28.56 -11.45 35.24
C GLU A 140 -28.91 -12.43 34.11
N ARG A 141 -29.32 -11.92 32.93
CA ARG A 141 -29.54 -12.75 31.73
C ARG A 141 -28.25 -13.26 31.11
N GLY A 142 -27.21 -12.44 31.06
CA GLY A 142 -25.88 -12.86 30.61
C GLY A 142 -25.32 -14.00 31.47
N PHE A 143 -25.42 -13.91 32.80
CA PHE A 143 -25.01 -15.00 33.70
C PHE A 143 -25.90 -16.25 33.60
N ALA A 144 -27.12 -16.13 33.06
CA ALA A 144 -27.95 -17.27 32.67
C ALA A 144 -27.58 -17.85 31.29
N GLY A 145 -26.60 -17.28 30.59
CA GLY A 145 -26.11 -17.73 29.28
C GLY A 145 -26.82 -17.09 28.08
N GLU A 146 -27.57 -16.01 28.25
CA GLU A 146 -28.26 -15.33 27.15
C GLU A 146 -27.42 -14.20 26.54
N ASP A 147 -27.24 -14.23 25.22
CA ASP A 147 -26.71 -13.09 24.46
C ASP A 147 -27.75 -11.96 24.39
N SER A 148 -27.33 -10.72 24.63
CA SER A 148 -28.22 -9.55 24.56
C SER A 148 -27.59 -8.41 23.77
N ALA A 149 -28.34 -7.86 22.81
CA ALA A 149 -27.93 -6.73 22.00
C ALA A 149 -28.95 -5.58 22.08
N TYR A 150 -28.44 -4.37 22.27
CA TYR A 150 -29.24 -3.15 22.33
C TYR A 150 -28.69 -2.14 21.34
N ARG A 151 -29.55 -1.68 20.42
CA ARG A 151 -29.16 -0.72 19.39
C ARG A 151 -29.61 0.69 19.73
N ASP A 152 -28.85 1.66 19.25
CA ASP A 152 -29.17 3.09 19.31
C ASP A 152 -29.52 3.60 20.72
N GLN A 153 -28.82 3.10 21.74
CA GLN A 153 -29.06 3.46 23.13
C GLN A 153 -28.42 4.82 23.46
N PRO A 154 -29.22 5.84 23.83
CA PRO A 154 -28.68 7.13 24.19
C PRO A 154 -28.15 7.12 25.62
N LEU A 155 -26.89 7.49 25.80
CA LEU A 155 -26.22 7.60 27.10
C LEU A 155 -25.53 8.96 27.21
N ILE A 156 -25.44 9.48 28.44
CA ILE A 156 -24.67 10.69 28.72
C ILE A 156 -23.28 10.28 29.14
N VAL A 157 -22.27 10.69 28.36
CA VAL A 157 -20.86 10.43 28.64
C VAL A 157 -20.17 11.73 28.97
N THR A 158 -19.27 11.72 29.95
CA THR A 158 -18.47 12.90 30.29
C THR A 158 -17.08 12.75 29.68
N ARG A 159 -16.75 13.55 28.66
CA ARG A 159 -15.43 13.56 27.99
C ARG A 159 -14.79 14.93 28.21
N ALA A 160 -13.55 14.96 28.69
CA ALA A 160 -12.81 16.20 28.98
C ALA A 160 -13.59 17.23 29.84
N GLY A 161 -14.46 16.77 30.75
CA GLY A 161 -15.27 17.63 31.62
C GLY A 161 -16.58 18.14 31.01
N VAL A 162 -16.90 17.77 29.77
CA VAL A 162 -18.15 18.13 29.09
C VAL A 162 -19.08 16.91 29.07
N GLN A 163 -20.35 17.12 29.40
CA GLN A 163 -21.39 16.10 29.23
C GLN A 163 -21.89 16.10 27.78
N GLU A 164 -21.72 14.97 27.11
CA GLU A 164 -22.15 14.76 25.73
C GLU A 164 -23.21 13.65 25.71
N LYS A 165 -24.26 13.85 24.90
CA LYS A 165 -25.22 12.79 24.61
C LYS A 165 -24.67 11.96 23.45
N VAL A 166 -24.34 10.71 23.74
CA VAL A 166 -23.72 9.77 22.81
C VAL A 166 -24.69 8.61 22.56
N VAL A 167 -24.70 8.07 21.35
CA VAL A 167 -25.56 6.94 20.99
C VAL A 167 -24.70 5.69 20.80
N PHE A 168 -25.02 4.62 21.52
CA PHE A 168 -24.26 3.37 21.51
C PHE A 168 -25.08 2.16 21.10
N ASP A 169 -24.44 1.25 20.38
CA ASP A 169 -24.83 -0.15 20.31
C ASP A 169 -24.06 -0.93 21.38
N LEU A 170 -24.79 -1.73 22.16
CA LEU A 170 -24.26 -2.47 23.32
C LEU A 170 -24.52 -3.96 23.12
N TYR A 171 -23.45 -4.75 23.10
CA TYR A 171 -23.49 -6.19 22.91
C TYR A 171 -22.94 -6.90 24.14
N TYR A 172 -23.81 -7.57 24.88
CA TYR A 172 -23.46 -8.35 26.07
C TYR A 172 -23.34 -9.83 25.69
N THR A 173 -22.16 -10.39 25.92
CA THR A 173 -21.81 -11.77 25.59
C THR A 173 -21.33 -12.50 26.84
N PRO A 174 -21.91 -13.65 27.21
CA PRO A 174 -21.47 -14.46 28.33
C PRO A 174 -20.15 -15.16 28.04
N ILE A 175 -19.31 -15.28 29.08
CA ILE A 175 -18.02 -15.96 29.03
C ILE A 175 -18.11 -17.23 29.84
N TYR A 176 -18.03 -18.37 29.15
CA TYR A 176 -18.16 -19.69 29.75
C TYR A 176 -16.85 -20.21 30.34
N LEU A 177 -16.96 -20.89 31.47
CA LEU A 177 -15.90 -21.69 32.09
C LEU A 177 -15.90 -23.11 31.50
N ASP A 178 -14.84 -23.88 31.77
CA ASP A 178 -14.65 -25.25 31.25
C ASP A 178 -15.78 -26.23 31.60
N ARG A 179 -16.58 -25.93 32.65
CA ARG A 179 -17.72 -26.75 33.09
C ARG A 179 -19.07 -26.31 32.51
N GLY A 180 -19.11 -25.28 31.68
CA GLY A 180 -20.32 -24.73 31.06
C GLY A 180 -21.04 -23.66 31.89
N ASP A 181 -20.57 -23.35 33.10
CA ASP A 181 -21.06 -22.22 33.90
C ASP A 181 -20.52 -20.88 33.35
N VAL A 182 -21.28 -19.80 33.47
CA VAL A 182 -20.83 -18.46 33.04
C VAL A 182 -19.99 -17.80 34.14
N GLY A 183 -18.72 -17.48 33.83
CA GLY A 183 -17.79 -16.82 34.76
C GLY A 183 -17.87 -15.29 34.74
N GLY A 184 -18.32 -14.70 33.64
CA GLY A 184 -18.47 -13.25 33.50
C GLY A 184 -19.25 -12.87 32.24
N VAL A 185 -19.60 -11.59 32.13
CA VAL A 185 -20.28 -11.03 30.95
C VAL A 185 -19.43 -9.91 30.37
N MET A 186 -19.12 -10.00 29.08
CA MET A 186 -18.39 -8.98 28.34
C MET A 186 -19.36 -8.10 27.57
N CYS A 187 -19.27 -6.79 27.75
CA CYS A 187 -19.98 -5.80 26.96
C CYS A 187 -19.04 -5.15 25.93
N THR A 188 -19.39 -5.27 24.65
CA THR A 188 -18.75 -4.53 23.56
C THR A 188 -19.60 -3.31 23.22
N VAL A 189 -18.97 -2.13 23.16
CA VAL A 189 -19.64 -0.85 22.97
C VAL A 189 -19.19 -0.20 21.66
N VAL A 190 -20.15 0.09 20.79
CA VAL A 190 -19.91 0.73 19.48
C VAL A 190 -20.64 2.07 19.43
N GLU A 191 -19.94 3.15 19.12
CA GLU A 191 -20.52 4.50 19.03
C GLU A 191 -21.13 4.75 17.65
N ASN A 192 -22.43 5.06 17.60
CA ASN A 192 -23.22 5.30 16.38
C ASN A 192 -23.73 6.75 16.24
N THR A 193 -23.23 7.67 17.07
CA THR A 193 -23.71 9.07 17.14
C THR A 193 -23.74 9.77 15.77
N GLY A 194 -22.70 9.61 14.95
CA GLY A 194 -22.61 10.25 13.64
C GLY A 194 -23.67 9.79 12.65
N ARG A 195 -23.99 8.49 12.63
CA ARG A 195 -25.02 7.90 11.77
C ARG A 195 -26.41 8.42 12.14
N VAL A 196 -26.77 8.33 13.43
CA VAL A 196 -28.09 8.75 13.92
C VAL A 196 -28.28 10.27 13.76
N ALA A 197 -27.23 11.07 13.94
CA ALA A 197 -27.30 12.51 13.69
C ALA A 197 -27.48 12.87 12.21
N ALA A 198 -26.95 12.06 11.28
CA ALA A 198 -27.18 12.26 9.84
C ALA A 198 -28.61 11.90 9.44
N GLU A 199 -29.11 10.75 9.91
CA GLU A 199 -30.50 10.31 9.68
C GLU A 199 -31.52 11.32 10.23
N ARG A 200 -31.25 11.86 11.42
CA ARG A 200 -32.11 12.87 12.04
C ARG A 200 -32.11 14.20 11.28
N ARG A 201 -30.95 14.66 10.80
CA ARG A 201 -30.86 15.88 9.97
C ARG A 201 -31.60 15.72 8.64
N LEU A 202 -31.52 14.53 8.02
CA LEU A 202 -32.28 14.23 6.82
C LEU A 202 -33.79 14.29 7.09
N ALA A 203 -34.25 13.65 8.16
CA ALA A 203 -35.66 13.68 8.54
C ALA A 203 -36.17 15.09 8.89
N GLU A 204 -35.35 15.91 9.57
CA GLU A 204 -35.66 17.31 9.89
C GLU A 204 -35.73 18.16 8.61
N SER A 205 -34.80 17.98 7.67
CA SER A 205 -34.83 18.66 6.36
C SER A 205 -36.02 18.25 5.50
N GLU A 206 -36.39 16.97 5.49
CA GLU A 206 -37.58 16.47 4.77
C GLU A 206 -38.88 17.02 5.37
N ALA A 207 -38.97 17.11 6.70
CA ALA A 207 -40.12 17.70 7.39
C ALA A 207 -40.23 19.22 7.12
N GLU A 208 -39.11 19.95 7.11
CA GLU A 208 -39.09 21.39 6.83
C GLU A 208 -39.54 21.69 5.39
N LEU A 209 -39.02 20.96 4.40
CA LEU A 209 -39.44 21.11 3.00
C LEU A 209 -40.93 20.85 2.82
N ARG A 210 -41.48 19.86 3.55
CA ARG A 210 -42.91 19.54 3.53
C ARG A 210 -43.76 20.67 4.10
N ILE A 211 -43.37 21.24 5.25
CA ILE A 211 -44.05 22.41 5.85
C ILE A 211 -44.08 23.60 4.87
N ILE A 212 -42.95 23.87 4.20
CA ILE A 212 -42.87 24.97 3.22
C ILE A 212 -43.87 24.72 2.10
N THR A 213 -43.85 23.55 1.46
CA THR A 213 -44.76 23.24 0.36
C THR A 213 -46.22 23.24 0.78
N ASP A 214 -46.54 22.78 1.98
CA ASP A 214 -47.92 22.70 2.47
C ASP A 214 -48.51 24.07 2.80
N SER A 215 -47.68 25.08 3.09
CA SER A 215 -48.12 26.44 3.40
C SER A 215 -48.33 27.35 2.18
N LEU A 216 -47.96 26.90 0.97
CA LEU A 216 -48.09 27.70 -0.25
C LEU A 216 -49.52 27.64 -0.80
N PRO A 217 -50.12 28.77 -1.23
CA PRO A 217 -51.39 28.78 -1.95
C PRO A 217 -51.20 28.40 -3.43
N VAL A 218 -50.48 27.30 -3.65
CA VAL A 218 -50.08 26.75 -4.96
C VAL A 218 -50.16 25.24 -4.85
N LEU A 219 -50.79 24.56 -5.82
CA LEU A 219 -50.76 23.10 -5.86
C LEU A 219 -49.38 22.65 -6.33
N VAL A 220 -48.67 21.86 -5.53
CA VAL A 220 -47.32 21.36 -5.83
C VAL A 220 -47.32 19.84 -5.79
N ALA A 221 -46.96 19.22 -6.92
CA ALA A 221 -46.82 17.77 -7.02
C ALA A 221 -45.55 17.37 -7.78
N PHE A 222 -45.08 16.13 -7.57
CA PHE A 222 -44.08 15.47 -8.40
C PHE A 222 -44.67 14.17 -8.96
N VAL A 223 -44.49 13.95 -10.26
CA VAL A 223 -44.97 12.78 -10.98
C VAL A 223 -43.79 12.11 -11.68
N ASP A 224 -43.70 10.78 -11.61
CA ASP A 224 -42.68 9.99 -12.28
C ASP A 224 -42.96 9.80 -13.79
N ARG A 225 -42.06 9.08 -14.49
CA ARG A 225 -42.19 8.76 -15.92
C ARG A 225 -43.41 7.90 -16.24
N GLU A 226 -43.88 7.09 -15.30
CA GLU A 226 -45.07 6.25 -15.45
C GLU A 226 -46.38 7.02 -15.14
N GLU A 227 -46.29 8.34 -15.05
CA GLU A 227 -47.36 9.28 -14.73
C GLU A 227 -48.00 9.04 -13.35
N ARG A 228 -47.23 8.52 -12.38
CA ARG A 228 -47.69 8.30 -11.01
C ARG A 228 -47.23 9.41 -10.08
N TYR A 229 -48.14 9.89 -9.25
CA TYR A 229 -47.79 10.87 -8.22
C TYR A 229 -46.84 10.23 -7.20
N ARG A 230 -45.71 10.91 -6.96
CA ARG A 230 -44.71 10.55 -5.94
C ARG A 230 -44.67 11.56 -4.80
N PHE A 231 -45.20 12.75 -5.03
CA PHE A 231 -45.38 13.78 -4.03
C PHE A 231 -46.57 14.66 -4.40
N ALA A 232 -47.31 15.14 -3.40
CA ALA A 232 -48.32 16.19 -3.51
C ALA A 232 -48.41 16.93 -2.17
N ASN A 233 -48.48 18.27 -2.19
CA ASN A 233 -48.61 19.09 -0.98
C ASN A 233 -50.05 19.12 -0.45
N ASP A 234 -50.23 19.51 0.82
CA ASP A 234 -51.53 19.52 1.49
C ASP A 234 -52.53 20.53 0.88
N TYR A 235 -52.07 21.50 0.09
CA TYR A 235 -52.94 22.43 -0.61
C TYR A 235 -53.87 21.73 -1.62
N TYR A 236 -53.55 20.51 -2.08
CA TYR A 236 -54.48 19.67 -2.86
C TYR A 236 -55.77 19.36 -2.10
N ARG A 237 -55.69 19.17 -0.77
CA ARG A 237 -56.86 18.98 0.10
C ARG A 237 -57.69 20.27 0.19
N GLU A 238 -57.02 21.41 0.27
CA GLU A 238 -57.70 22.71 0.40
C GLU A 238 -58.38 23.14 -0.90
N PHE A 239 -57.70 23.03 -2.04
CA PHE A 239 -58.18 23.54 -3.32
C PHE A 239 -59.05 22.53 -4.08
N LEU A 240 -58.65 21.26 -4.16
CA LEU A 240 -59.38 20.21 -4.91
C LEU A 240 -60.23 19.29 -4.01
N GLY A 241 -60.01 19.30 -2.69
CA GLY A 241 -60.70 18.39 -1.77
C GLY A 241 -60.19 16.94 -1.82
N VAL A 242 -59.07 16.69 -2.51
CA VAL A 242 -58.47 15.36 -2.65
C VAL A 242 -57.42 15.16 -1.56
N ASP A 243 -57.40 13.98 -0.95
CA ASP A 243 -56.40 13.64 0.07
C ASP A 243 -55.04 13.33 -0.61
N PRO A 244 -53.96 14.09 -0.31
CA PRO A 244 -52.68 13.90 -0.97
C PRO A 244 -52.08 12.51 -0.79
N GLN A 245 -52.34 11.83 0.35
CA GLN A 245 -51.83 10.48 0.58
C GLN A 245 -52.48 9.46 -0.37
N SER A 246 -53.79 9.62 -0.65
CA SER A 246 -54.49 8.80 -1.65
C SER A 246 -54.02 9.04 -3.09
N MET A 247 -53.39 10.18 -3.37
CA MET A 247 -52.80 10.46 -4.67
C MET A 247 -51.48 9.72 -4.90
N ILE A 248 -50.66 9.52 -3.85
CA ILE A 248 -49.35 8.87 -3.99
C ILE A 248 -49.51 7.45 -4.54
N GLY A 249 -48.83 7.18 -5.66
CA GLY A 249 -48.88 5.90 -6.38
C GLY A 249 -49.99 5.82 -7.44
N SER A 250 -51.02 6.67 -7.37
CA SER A 250 -52.09 6.76 -8.37
C SER A 250 -51.60 7.45 -9.64
N ARG A 251 -52.14 7.09 -10.81
CA ARG A 251 -51.80 7.78 -12.06
C ARG A 251 -52.52 9.12 -12.15
N ILE A 252 -51.98 10.07 -12.92
CA ILE A 252 -52.66 11.34 -13.23
C ILE A 252 -54.10 11.09 -13.74
N SER A 253 -54.28 10.08 -14.59
CA SER A 253 -55.59 9.66 -15.12
C SER A 253 -56.59 9.19 -14.07
N ASP A 254 -56.11 8.74 -12.91
CA ASP A 254 -56.97 8.22 -11.83
C ASP A 254 -57.45 9.35 -10.89
N VAL A 255 -56.75 10.49 -10.91
CA VAL A 255 -57.03 11.66 -10.05
C VAL A 255 -57.81 12.74 -10.81
N LEU A 256 -57.54 12.92 -12.10
CA LEU A 256 -58.23 13.88 -12.96
C LEU A 256 -59.43 13.24 -13.66
N THR A 257 -60.40 14.06 -14.09
CA THR A 257 -61.47 13.58 -14.97
C THR A 257 -60.91 13.19 -16.34
N GLU A 258 -61.60 12.32 -17.06
CA GLU A 258 -61.16 11.85 -18.39
C GLU A 258 -60.95 13.02 -19.38
N ALA A 259 -61.85 14.02 -19.36
CA ALA A 259 -61.73 15.22 -20.17
C ALA A 259 -60.53 16.10 -19.76
N ASP A 260 -60.33 16.25 -18.45
CA ASP A 260 -59.22 17.02 -17.86
C ASP A 260 -57.86 16.39 -18.17
N TYR A 261 -57.79 15.06 -18.16
CA TYR A 261 -56.58 14.32 -18.48
C TYR A 261 -56.27 14.40 -19.98
N ALA A 262 -57.27 14.24 -20.84
CA ALA A 262 -57.11 14.35 -22.29
C ALA A 262 -56.58 15.72 -22.74
N GLU A 263 -57.01 16.81 -22.10
CA GLU A 263 -56.50 18.16 -22.36
C GLU A 263 -55.03 18.33 -21.95
N ARG A 264 -54.60 17.62 -20.89
CA ARG A 264 -53.25 17.73 -20.30
C ARG A 264 -52.22 16.76 -20.89
N GLN A 265 -52.66 15.68 -21.54
CA GLN A 265 -51.77 14.71 -22.21
C GLN A 265 -50.69 15.34 -23.12
N PRO A 266 -51.00 16.28 -24.03
CA PRO A 266 -49.96 16.88 -24.87
C PRO A 266 -48.95 17.72 -24.09
N LEU A 267 -49.35 18.28 -22.94
CA LEU A 267 -48.47 19.05 -22.06
C LEU A 267 -47.55 18.12 -21.26
N ILE A 268 -48.11 17.02 -20.75
CA ILE A 268 -47.37 15.97 -20.03
C ILE A 268 -46.31 15.33 -20.93
N ALA A 269 -46.66 15.01 -22.17
CA ALA A 269 -45.72 14.42 -23.14
C ALA A 269 -44.51 15.33 -23.41
N ARG A 270 -44.74 16.65 -23.54
CA ARG A 270 -43.67 17.65 -23.70
C ARG A 270 -42.79 17.77 -22.46
N ALA A 271 -43.39 17.72 -21.27
CA ALA A 271 -42.64 17.70 -20.02
C ALA A 271 -41.75 16.45 -19.88
N LEU A 272 -42.26 15.27 -20.23
CA LEU A 272 -41.48 14.03 -20.24
C LEU A 272 -40.37 14.01 -21.30
N ALA A 273 -40.52 14.83 -22.36
CA ALA A 273 -39.47 15.08 -23.35
C ALA A 273 -38.41 16.11 -22.89
N GLY A 274 -38.52 16.64 -21.66
CA GLY A 274 -37.55 17.58 -21.08
C GLY A 274 -37.89 19.06 -21.28
N GLU A 275 -39.08 19.40 -21.77
CA GLU A 275 -39.52 20.79 -21.95
C GLU A 275 -40.29 21.32 -20.73
N THR A 276 -39.94 22.51 -20.23
CA THR A 276 -40.77 23.21 -19.25
C THR A 276 -41.99 23.81 -19.93
N VAL A 277 -43.20 23.41 -19.50
CA VAL A 277 -44.46 23.82 -20.13
C VAL A 277 -45.27 24.69 -19.17
N VAL A 278 -45.79 25.81 -19.65
CA VAL A 278 -46.75 26.68 -18.93
C VAL A 278 -48.04 26.75 -19.73
N ALA A 279 -49.17 26.50 -19.09
CA ALA A 279 -50.48 26.49 -19.74
C ALA A 279 -51.57 27.03 -18.82
N ASP A 280 -52.50 27.80 -19.38
CA ASP A 280 -53.76 28.14 -18.73
C ASP A 280 -54.68 26.92 -18.80
N VAL A 281 -55.07 26.40 -17.64
CA VAL A 281 -56.00 25.27 -17.53
C VAL A 281 -57.17 25.67 -16.65
N ARG A 282 -58.28 24.95 -16.82
CA ARG A 282 -59.40 25.03 -15.88
C ARG A 282 -59.28 23.92 -14.87
N LEU A 283 -59.54 24.26 -13.61
CA LEU A 283 -59.59 23.31 -12.52
C LEU A 283 -60.93 23.40 -11.83
N GLN A 284 -61.47 22.22 -11.50
CA GLN A 284 -62.60 22.08 -10.60
C GLN A 284 -62.12 22.35 -9.18
N HIS A 285 -62.55 23.46 -8.58
CA HIS A 285 -62.31 23.72 -7.17
C HIS A 285 -63.25 22.87 -6.31
N ARG A 286 -62.89 22.60 -5.05
CA ARG A 286 -63.67 21.76 -4.12
C ARG A 286 -65.13 22.20 -3.91
N ASP A 287 -65.44 23.48 -4.17
CA ASP A 287 -66.80 24.04 -4.08
C ASP A 287 -67.64 23.81 -5.34
N GLY A 288 -67.11 23.10 -6.33
CA GLY A 288 -67.76 22.81 -7.61
C GLY A 288 -67.66 23.93 -8.64
N SER A 289 -66.98 25.03 -8.34
CA SER A 289 -66.73 26.11 -9.30
C SER A 289 -65.51 25.80 -10.17
N SER A 290 -65.56 26.21 -11.44
CA SER A 290 -64.40 26.15 -12.33
C SER A 290 -63.56 27.41 -12.14
N ARG A 291 -62.31 27.24 -11.72
CA ARG A 291 -61.32 28.32 -11.55
C ARG A 291 -60.34 28.30 -12.72
N ARG A 292 -59.92 29.47 -13.18
CA ARG A 292 -58.80 29.59 -14.13
C ARG A 292 -57.50 29.49 -13.36
N ALA A 293 -56.60 28.63 -13.83
CA ALA A 293 -55.30 28.47 -13.24
C ALA A 293 -54.18 28.43 -14.28
N GLU A 294 -53.06 29.06 -13.97
CA GLU A 294 -51.82 28.86 -14.70
C GLU A 294 -51.13 27.62 -14.13
N THR A 295 -50.95 26.57 -14.93
CA THR A 295 -50.25 25.34 -14.55
C THR A 295 -48.88 25.26 -15.23
N ARG A 296 -47.85 24.93 -14.45
CA ARG A 296 -46.47 24.74 -14.90
C ARG A 296 -46.04 23.31 -14.70
N TYR A 297 -45.49 22.70 -15.74
CA TYR A 297 -44.86 21.38 -15.74
C TYR A 297 -43.35 21.56 -15.89
N ILE A 298 -42.58 21.15 -14.88
CA ILE A 298 -41.13 21.37 -14.81
C ILE A 298 -40.42 20.01 -14.77
N PRO A 299 -39.71 19.59 -15.84
CA PRO A 299 -38.99 18.31 -15.90
C PRO A 299 -37.90 18.20 -14.83
N ARG A 300 -37.76 17.03 -14.21
CA ARG A 300 -36.67 16.70 -13.29
C ARG A 300 -35.73 15.69 -13.95
N HIS A 301 -34.42 15.94 -13.87
CA HIS A 301 -33.39 15.08 -14.45
C HIS A 301 -32.64 14.30 -13.37
N ASP A 302 -32.10 13.14 -13.71
CA ASP A 302 -31.09 12.43 -12.91
C ASP A 302 -29.66 12.92 -13.18
N GLU A 303 -28.68 12.32 -12.50
CA GLU A 303 -27.24 12.63 -12.62
C GLU A 303 -26.68 12.43 -14.04
N ASN A 304 -27.34 11.61 -14.87
CA ASN A 304 -26.96 11.33 -16.25
C ASN A 304 -27.70 12.23 -17.26
N GLY A 305 -28.52 13.16 -16.79
CA GLY A 305 -29.30 14.07 -17.63
C GLY A 305 -30.58 13.45 -18.22
N ALA A 306 -31.00 12.26 -17.77
CA ALA A 306 -32.26 11.67 -18.20
C ALA A 306 -33.43 12.22 -17.37
N VAL A 307 -34.55 12.56 -18.02
CA VAL A 307 -35.77 13.01 -17.32
C VAL A 307 -36.34 11.87 -16.48
N ILE A 308 -36.45 12.02 -15.16
CA ILE A 308 -37.02 10.99 -14.26
C ILE A 308 -38.49 11.23 -13.91
N GLY A 309 -39.03 12.38 -14.31
CA GLY A 309 -40.39 12.80 -14.03
C GLY A 309 -40.53 14.32 -14.18
N PHE A 310 -41.59 14.91 -13.65
CA PHE A 310 -41.80 16.36 -13.67
C PHE A 310 -42.56 16.85 -12.43
N HIS A 311 -42.28 18.09 -12.03
CA HIS A 311 -43.04 18.82 -11.02
C HIS A 311 -44.23 19.55 -11.66
N ILE A 312 -45.35 19.61 -10.94
CA ILE A 312 -46.55 20.36 -11.33
C ILE A 312 -46.74 21.49 -10.31
N LEU A 313 -46.83 22.74 -10.79
CA LEU A 313 -47.19 23.91 -9.99
C LEU A 313 -48.44 24.57 -10.57
N VAL A 314 -49.46 24.84 -9.74
CA VAL A 314 -50.71 25.46 -10.19
C VAL A 314 -51.01 26.75 -9.42
N PHE A 315 -51.20 27.85 -10.14
CA PHE A 315 -51.55 29.18 -9.60
C PHE A 315 -52.97 29.59 -9.99
N ASP A 316 -53.81 30.01 -9.04
CA ASP A 316 -55.11 30.65 -9.33
C ASP A 316 -54.91 32.09 -9.84
N VAL A 317 -55.60 32.48 -10.92
CA VAL A 317 -55.42 33.78 -11.59
C VAL A 317 -56.68 34.67 -11.64
N ASP A 318 -57.80 34.23 -11.07
CA ASP A 318 -59.07 34.99 -11.16
C ASP A 318 -59.08 36.32 -10.36
N ASP A 319 -58.36 36.42 -9.24
CA ASP A 319 -58.30 37.65 -8.42
C ASP A 319 -57.59 38.81 -9.11
N ARG A 320 -56.64 38.51 -10.00
CA ARG A 320 -55.83 39.52 -10.72
C ARG A 320 -56.63 40.28 -11.78
N MET A 321 -57.73 39.71 -12.27
CA MET A 321 -58.53 40.28 -13.37
C MET A 321 -59.61 41.28 -12.90
N ARG A 322 -60.04 41.23 -11.62
CA ARG A 322 -61.04 42.16 -11.06
C ARG A 322 -60.56 43.63 -11.01
N HIS A 323 -59.25 43.88 -11.04
CA HIS A 323 -58.68 45.23 -11.08
C HIS A 323 -58.87 45.97 -12.42
N ALA A 324 -59.16 45.24 -13.50
CA ALA A 324 -59.39 45.84 -14.82
C ALA A 324 -60.72 46.61 -14.91
N GLU A 325 -61.70 46.30 -14.04
CA GLU A 325 -62.99 47.01 -13.96
C GLU A 325 -62.88 48.41 -13.32
N GLU A 326 -61.74 48.77 -12.73
CA GLU A 326 -61.45 50.13 -12.23
C GLU A 326 -61.36 51.18 -13.34
N VAL A 327 -61.39 50.80 -14.62
CA VAL A 327 -61.40 51.75 -15.74
C VAL A 327 -62.70 52.56 -15.80
N GLU A 328 -63.82 52.04 -15.28
CA GLU A 328 -65.09 52.79 -15.12
C GLU A 328 -64.93 53.99 -14.13
N ARG A 329 -63.93 53.94 -13.24
CA ARG A 329 -63.50 55.02 -12.33
C ARG A 329 -62.92 56.23 -13.08
N SER A 330 -62.49 56.03 -14.34
CA SER A 330 -61.87 57.04 -15.20
C SER A 330 -62.77 58.25 -15.50
N ASN A 331 -64.09 58.07 -15.56
CA ASN A 331 -65.02 59.20 -15.81
C ASN A 331 -65.22 60.12 -14.59
N ARG A 332 -65.04 59.61 -13.37
CA ARG A 332 -64.97 60.45 -12.16
C ARG A 332 -63.61 61.17 -12.05
N ARG A 333 -62.60 60.58 -12.67
CA ARG A 333 -61.20 61.03 -12.69
C ARG A 333 -61.01 62.31 -13.50
N PHE A 334 -61.81 62.62 -14.52
CA PHE A 334 -61.63 63.83 -15.34
C PHE A 334 -61.88 65.14 -14.57
N ARG A 335 -62.91 65.20 -13.72
CA ARG A 335 -63.18 66.38 -12.86
C ARG A 335 -62.17 66.49 -11.72
N ALA A 336 -61.77 65.38 -11.11
CA ALA A 336 -60.69 65.35 -10.12
C ALA A 336 -59.31 65.64 -10.74
N ALA A 337 -59.09 65.32 -12.03
CA ALA A 337 -57.84 65.57 -12.74
C ALA A 337 -57.59 67.07 -12.97
N MET A 338 -58.63 67.90 -13.07
CA MET A 338 -58.45 69.36 -13.22
C MET A 338 -58.05 70.03 -11.90
N ASP A 339 -58.61 69.59 -10.76
CA ASP A 339 -58.21 70.09 -9.43
C ASP A 339 -56.89 69.47 -8.91
N ALA A 340 -56.49 68.28 -9.41
CA ALA A 340 -55.29 67.57 -8.97
C ALA A 340 -54.01 67.93 -9.77
N VAL A 341 -54.13 68.55 -10.95
CA VAL A 341 -52.96 69.08 -11.67
C VAL A 341 -52.44 70.27 -10.84
N HIS A 342 -51.25 70.11 -10.23
CA HIS A 342 -50.53 71.18 -9.55
C HIS A 342 -49.97 72.17 -10.58
N GLY A 343 -50.86 72.76 -11.37
CA GLY A 343 -50.54 73.62 -12.47
C GLY A 343 -51.39 74.87 -12.45
N VAL A 344 -50.76 75.98 -12.75
CA VAL A 344 -51.45 77.26 -12.82
C VAL A 344 -52.07 77.44 -14.19
N LEU A 345 -53.40 77.53 -14.20
CA LEU A 345 -54.19 77.80 -15.38
C LEU A 345 -54.12 79.30 -15.73
N TRP A 346 -54.00 79.58 -17.01
CA TRP A 346 -54.10 80.91 -17.57
C TRP A 346 -54.81 80.87 -18.91
N THR A 347 -55.41 82.00 -19.28
CA THR A 347 -56.05 82.18 -20.58
C THR A 347 -55.48 83.39 -21.33
N ASN A 348 -55.29 83.23 -22.64
CA ASN A 348 -54.90 84.32 -23.53
C ASN A 348 -55.95 84.53 -24.62
N SER A 349 -56.11 85.77 -25.10
CA SER A 349 -56.96 86.08 -26.26
C SER A 349 -56.49 85.35 -27.52
N ALA A 350 -57.32 85.37 -28.57
CA ALA A 350 -56.96 84.82 -29.87
C ALA A 350 -55.60 85.34 -30.42
N GLU A 351 -55.22 86.58 -30.11
CA GLU A 351 -53.92 87.17 -30.50
C GLU A 351 -52.77 86.79 -29.54
N GLY A 352 -52.99 85.89 -28.59
CA GLY A 352 -51.98 85.39 -27.67
C GLY A 352 -51.62 86.33 -26.51
N ARG A 353 -52.50 87.28 -26.20
CA ARG A 353 -52.33 88.27 -25.12
C ARG A 353 -53.03 87.82 -23.85
N MET A 354 -52.41 88.00 -22.68
CA MET A 354 -53.12 87.85 -21.40
C MET A 354 -54.16 88.96 -21.26
N VAL A 355 -55.44 88.58 -21.21
CA VAL A 355 -56.58 89.49 -21.07
C VAL A 355 -57.42 89.05 -19.87
N GLY A 356 -57.83 90.01 -19.04
CA GLY A 356 -58.52 89.74 -17.78
C GLY A 356 -57.58 89.26 -16.66
N GLU A 357 -58.10 89.23 -15.44
CA GLU A 357 -57.33 88.78 -14.29
C GLU A 357 -56.99 87.29 -14.39
N GLN A 358 -55.74 86.94 -14.11
CA GLN A 358 -55.18 85.60 -14.11
C GLN A 358 -54.71 85.25 -12.68
N PRO A 359 -55.62 84.83 -11.77
CA PRO A 359 -55.31 84.67 -10.35
C PRO A 359 -54.17 83.68 -10.08
N GLY A 360 -54.10 82.59 -10.86
CA GLY A 360 -53.02 81.60 -10.73
C GLY A 360 -51.66 82.17 -11.13
N TRP A 361 -51.58 82.95 -12.21
CA TRP A 361 -50.33 83.56 -12.68
C TRP A 361 -49.80 84.60 -11.68
N ALA A 362 -50.71 85.44 -11.17
CA ALA A 362 -50.41 86.42 -10.13
C ALA A 362 -49.94 85.72 -8.83
N ALA A 363 -50.55 84.60 -8.45
CA ALA A 363 -50.13 83.84 -7.26
C ALA A 363 -48.72 83.24 -7.38
N ILE A 364 -48.30 82.81 -8.57
CA ILE A 364 -46.93 82.32 -8.79
C ILE A 364 -45.93 83.48 -8.76
N THR A 365 -46.13 84.47 -9.62
CA THR A 365 -45.10 85.46 -9.98
C THR A 365 -45.11 86.70 -9.09
N GLY A 366 -46.24 87.00 -8.45
CA GLY A 366 -46.48 88.25 -7.73
C GLY A 366 -46.73 89.44 -8.65
N GLN A 367 -46.75 89.27 -9.98
CA GLN A 367 -47.07 90.33 -10.92
C GLN A 367 -48.53 90.77 -10.75
N THR A 368 -48.75 92.08 -10.73
CA THR A 368 -50.07 92.70 -10.85
C THR A 368 -50.62 92.56 -12.27
N PHE A 369 -51.93 92.69 -12.46
CA PHE A 369 -52.55 92.65 -13.79
C PHE A 369 -51.92 93.66 -14.76
N GLU A 370 -51.57 94.86 -14.28
CA GLU A 370 -50.92 95.89 -15.10
C GLU A 370 -49.53 95.47 -15.61
N GLU A 371 -48.82 94.64 -14.84
CA GLU A 371 -47.47 94.17 -15.15
C GLU A 371 -47.44 92.96 -16.09
N TYR A 372 -48.42 92.04 -16.02
CA TYR A 372 -48.43 90.85 -16.89
C TYR A 372 -49.34 90.94 -18.12
N GLN A 373 -50.31 91.86 -18.15
CA GLN A 373 -51.25 92.00 -19.28
C GLN A 373 -50.53 92.14 -20.63
N GLY A 374 -51.20 91.70 -21.70
CA GLY A 374 -50.57 91.63 -23.02
C GLY A 374 -49.47 90.56 -23.05
N PHE A 375 -48.22 90.99 -23.17
CA PHE A 375 -47.03 90.13 -23.19
C PHE A 375 -46.10 90.35 -21.98
N GLY A 376 -46.56 91.11 -20.97
CA GLY A 376 -45.78 91.44 -19.77
C GLY A 376 -45.40 90.24 -18.89
N TRP A 377 -46.10 89.10 -19.05
CA TRP A 377 -45.75 87.82 -18.43
C TRP A 377 -44.31 87.36 -18.75
N SER A 378 -43.77 87.73 -19.91
CA SER A 378 -42.39 87.37 -20.31
C SER A 378 -41.33 87.95 -19.35
N GLY A 379 -41.64 89.04 -18.64
CA GLY A 379 -40.74 89.62 -17.64
C GLY A 379 -40.55 88.76 -16.38
N ALA A 380 -41.41 87.75 -16.16
CA ALA A 380 -41.25 86.78 -15.09
C ALA A 380 -40.47 85.52 -15.52
N VAL A 381 -40.14 85.37 -16.82
CA VAL A 381 -39.34 84.25 -17.34
C VAL A 381 -37.85 84.56 -17.18
N HIS A 382 -37.02 83.54 -16.92
CA HIS A 382 -35.58 83.70 -16.75
C HIS A 382 -34.95 84.32 -18.01
N PRO A 383 -33.99 85.27 -17.89
CA PRO A 383 -33.42 85.96 -19.04
C PRO A 383 -32.91 85.04 -20.16
N ASP A 384 -32.22 83.95 -19.80
CA ASP A 384 -31.73 82.95 -20.76
C ASP A 384 -32.84 82.20 -21.51
N ASP A 385 -34.05 82.12 -20.95
CA ASP A 385 -35.17 81.32 -21.49
C ASP A 385 -36.22 82.22 -22.18
N ALA A 386 -36.22 83.53 -21.90
CA ALA A 386 -37.27 84.46 -22.30
C ALA A 386 -37.38 84.62 -23.82
N GLU A 387 -36.25 84.81 -24.52
CA GLU A 387 -36.24 84.98 -25.98
C GLU A 387 -36.78 83.73 -26.68
N ALA A 388 -36.29 82.54 -26.31
CA ALA A 388 -36.76 81.27 -26.86
C ALA A 388 -38.25 81.02 -26.59
N SER A 389 -38.72 81.37 -25.39
CA SER A 389 -40.13 81.23 -24.99
C SER A 389 -41.05 82.10 -25.82
N VAL A 390 -40.69 83.36 -26.05
CA VAL A 390 -41.47 84.31 -26.85
C VAL A 390 -41.53 83.89 -28.31
N VAL A 391 -40.40 83.43 -28.87
CA VAL A 391 -40.35 82.90 -30.25
C VAL A 391 -41.26 81.69 -30.40
N ALA A 392 -41.18 80.72 -29.48
CA ALA A 392 -42.01 79.53 -29.50
C ALA A 392 -43.51 79.85 -29.31
N TRP A 393 -43.85 80.82 -28.45
CA TRP A 393 -45.22 81.26 -28.24
C TRP A 393 -45.81 81.91 -29.49
N ASN A 394 -45.09 82.87 -30.07
CA ASN A 394 -45.55 83.56 -31.29
C ASN A 394 -45.70 82.59 -32.47
N HIS A 395 -44.83 81.58 -32.58
CA HIS A 395 -44.98 80.52 -33.55
C HIS A 395 -46.28 79.73 -33.34
N ALA A 396 -46.55 79.27 -32.12
CA ALA A 396 -47.76 78.53 -31.78
C ALA A 396 -49.05 79.34 -32.07
N VAL A 397 -49.04 80.65 -31.75
CA VAL A 397 -50.15 81.55 -32.06
C VAL A 397 -50.36 81.69 -33.57
N ALA A 398 -49.29 81.87 -34.35
CA ALA A 398 -49.37 82.01 -35.80
C ALA A 398 -49.87 80.74 -36.51
N THR A 399 -49.48 79.56 -36.01
CA THR A 399 -49.84 78.26 -36.60
C THR A 399 -51.11 77.66 -36.01
N LYS A 400 -51.70 78.27 -34.96
CA LYS A 400 -52.80 77.69 -34.17
C LYS A 400 -52.49 76.27 -33.67
N SER A 401 -51.23 75.99 -33.31
CA SER A 401 -50.79 74.68 -32.81
C SER A 401 -50.58 74.69 -31.30
N MET A 402 -50.69 73.51 -30.65
CA MET A 402 -50.39 73.38 -29.23
C MET A 402 -49.01 73.93 -28.89
N PHE A 403 -48.94 74.79 -27.88
CA PHE A 403 -47.70 75.29 -27.33
C PHE A 403 -47.21 74.31 -26.25
N ILE A 404 -46.01 73.78 -26.43
CA ILE A 404 -45.31 73.03 -25.39
C ILE A 404 -43.94 73.66 -25.21
N HIS A 405 -43.64 74.08 -23.99
CA HIS A 405 -42.34 74.65 -23.68
C HIS A 405 -41.94 74.34 -22.24
N GLU A 406 -40.66 74.44 -21.93
CA GLU A 406 -40.15 74.42 -20.55
C GLU A 406 -39.31 75.67 -20.38
N HIS A 407 -39.60 76.45 -19.34
CA HIS A 407 -38.75 77.58 -18.97
C HIS A 407 -38.75 77.80 -17.47
N ARG A 408 -37.78 78.56 -16.99
CA ARG A 408 -37.72 78.96 -15.59
C ARG A 408 -38.56 80.22 -15.39
N VAL A 409 -39.45 80.19 -14.40
CA VAL A 409 -40.25 81.34 -13.98
C VAL A 409 -39.80 81.80 -12.59
N ARG A 410 -39.72 83.11 -12.41
CA ARG A 410 -39.44 83.72 -11.11
C ARG A 410 -40.71 83.75 -10.28
N ARG A 411 -40.66 83.15 -9.10
CA ARG A 411 -41.74 83.23 -8.13
C ARG A 411 -41.72 84.56 -7.36
N HIS A 412 -42.82 84.88 -6.71
CA HIS A 412 -42.97 86.07 -5.86
C HIS A 412 -41.92 86.17 -4.73
N ASP A 413 -41.35 85.04 -4.29
CA ASP A 413 -40.28 84.95 -3.28
C ASP A 413 -38.87 85.15 -3.87
N GLY A 414 -38.77 85.35 -5.19
CA GLY A 414 -37.54 85.54 -5.93
C GLY A 414 -36.85 84.26 -6.41
N ALA A 415 -37.36 83.07 -6.05
CA ALA A 415 -36.79 81.80 -6.47
C ALA A 415 -37.12 81.48 -7.94
N TRP A 416 -36.17 80.86 -8.64
CA TRP A 416 -36.38 80.33 -9.99
C TRP A 416 -36.87 78.89 -9.90
N ARG A 417 -38.00 78.60 -10.54
CA ARG A 417 -38.56 77.25 -10.64
C ARG A 417 -38.76 76.91 -12.10
N THR A 418 -38.50 75.66 -12.48
CA THR A 418 -38.68 75.19 -13.85
C THR A 418 -40.13 74.75 -14.02
N PHE A 419 -40.82 75.37 -14.96
CA PHE A 419 -42.20 75.03 -15.30
C PHE A 419 -42.26 74.35 -16.66
N ALA A 420 -43.06 73.30 -16.75
CA ALA A 420 -43.54 72.76 -18.01
C ALA A 420 -44.84 73.45 -18.39
N ILE A 421 -44.86 74.06 -19.57
CA ILE A 421 -45.99 74.81 -20.10
C ILE A 421 -46.63 74.01 -21.21
N ARG A 422 -47.96 73.86 -21.13
CA ARG A 422 -48.78 73.34 -22.22
C ARG A 422 -49.97 74.24 -22.44
N ALA A 423 -50.15 74.75 -23.65
CA ALA A 423 -51.32 75.54 -24.00
C ALA A 423 -51.95 75.07 -25.30
N LEU A 424 -53.28 75.02 -25.31
CA LEU A 424 -54.09 74.57 -26.41
C LEU A 424 -54.96 75.72 -26.93
N PRO A 425 -55.09 75.87 -28.26
CA PRO A 425 -56.05 76.78 -28.84
C PRO A 425 -57.47 76.22 -28.68
N ILE A 426 -58.38 77.04 -28.17
CA ILE A 426 -59.82 76.77 -28.18
C ILE A 426 -60.39 77.37 -29.46
N ILE A 427 -60.77 76.48 -30.38
CA ILE A 427 -61.29 76.83 -31.69
C ILE A 427 -62.81 76.69 -31.66
N GLY A 428 -63.51 77.74 -32.09
CA GLY A 428 -64.95 77.77 -32.21
C GLY A 428 -65.48 76.83 -33.28
N SER A 429 -66.78 76.57 -33.28
CA SER A 429 -67.44 75.75 -34.30
C SER A 429 -67.42 76.38 -35.71
N ASP A 430 -67.11 77.67 -35.80
CA ASP A 430 -66.87 78.44 -37.03
C ASP A 430 -65.42 78.34 -37.53
N GLY A 431 -64.55 77.61 -36.82
CA GLY A 431 -63.13 77.45 -37.16
C GLY A 431 -62.25 78.62 -36.75
N GLU A 432 -62.83 79.66 -36.12
CA GLU A 432 -62.07 80.78 -35.60
C GLU A 432 -61.50 80.49 -34.22
N LEU A 433 -60.31 81.04 -33.97
CA LEU A 433 -59.65 80.89 -32.68
C LEU A 433 -60.35 81.83 -31.68
N ILE A 434 -60.88 81.27 -30.59
CA ILE A 434 -61.59 82.03 -29.56
C ILE A 434 -60.60 82.51 -28.51
N GLU A 435 -59.85 81.58 -27.93
CA GLU A 435 -58.88 81.85 -26.86
C GLU A 435 -57.85 80.72 -26.76
N TRP A 436 -56.80 80.95 -25.98
CA TRP A 436 -55.85 79.92 -25.58
C TRP A 436 -56.06 79.58 -24.12
N VAL A 437 -56.03 78.28 -23.81
CA VAL A 437 -56.03 77.78 -22.43
C VAL A 437 -54.72 77.08 -22.19
N GLY A 438 -53.96 77.54 -21.20
CA GLY A 438 -52.66 77.00 -20.86
C GLY A 438 -52.48 76.69 -19.39
N VAL A 439 -51.58 75.75 -19.11
CA VAL A 439 -51.20 75.35 -17.75
C VAL A 439 -49.68 75.41 -17.58
N HIS A 440 -49.23 75.99 -16.47
CA HIS A 440 -47.83 75.93 -16.00
C HIS A 440 -47.73 74.93 -14.85
N THR A 441 -47.00 73.83 -15.02
CA THR A 441 -46.76 72.84 -13.96
C THR A 441 -45.32 72.96 -13.45
N ASP A 442 -45.11 73.16 -12.15
CA ASP A 442 -43.75 73.18 -11.57
C ASP A 442 -43.18 71.75 -11.60
N ILE A 443 -42.08 71.55 -12.33
CA ILE A 443 -41.41 70.26 -12.47
C ILE A 443 -40.04 70.23 -11.79
N THR A 444 -39.71 71.25 -10.98
CA THR A 444 -38.38 71.40 -10.37
C THR A 444 -38.02 70.19 -9.50
N ASP A 445 -38.91 69.79 -8.59
CA ASP A 445 -38.66 68.69 -7.66
C ASP A 445 -38.73 67.33 -8.37
N GLN A 446 -39.58 67.20 -9.40
CA GLN A 446 -39.66 66.00 -10.25
C GLN A 446 -38.34 65.77 -11.00
N ARG A 447 -37.78 66.81 -11.63
CA ARG A 447 -36.48 66.72 -12.33
C ARG A 447 -35.35 66.35 -11.38
N ALA A 448 -35.36 66.87 -10.17
CA ALA A 448 -34.39 66.50 -9.14
C ALA A 448 -34.52 65.04 -8.71
N ALA A 449 -35.76 64.55 -8.52
CA ALA A 449 -36.02 63.15 -8.15
C ALA A 449 -35.68 62.16 -9.27
N GLU A 450 -35.97 62.48 -10.53
CA GLU A 450 -35.59 61.66 -11.70
C GLU A 450 -34.08 61.51 -11.80
N GLN A 451 -33.32 62.58 -11.53
CA GLN A 451 -31.86 62.51 -11.51
C GLN A 451 -31.34 61.66 -10.34
N ALA A 452 -31.89 61.84 -9.14
CA ALA A 452 -31.52 61.03 -7.97
C ALA A 452 -31.79 59.53 -8.17
N LEU A 453 -32.91 59.18 -8.84
CA LEU A 453 -33.27 57.80 -9.14
C LEU A 453 -32.29 57.17 -10.15
N ARG A 454 -31.86 57.93 -11.17
CA ARG A 454 -30.83 57.49 -12.12
C ARG A 454 -29.50 57.24 -11.43
N ASP A 455 -29.07 58.16 -10.56
CA ASP A 455 -27.84 58.01 -9.80
C ASP A 455 -27.89 56.77 -8.88
N GLN A 456 -29.03 56.50 -8.23
CA GLN A 456 -29.24 55.28 -7.44
C GLN A 456 -29.24 54.00 -8.28
N ALA A 457 -29.87 54.01 -9.46
CA ALA A 457 -29.87 52.87 -10.36
C ALA A 457 -28.44 52.50 -10.81
N ASP A 458 -27.60 53.51 -11.08
CA ASP A 458 -26.20 53.30 -11.44
C ASP A 458 -25.34 52.76 -10.28
N VAL A 459 -25.64 53.16 -9.03
CA VAL A 459 -25.02 52.57 -7.84
C VAL A 459 -25.46 51.12 -7.66
N LEU A 460 -26.75 50.82 -7.76
CA LEU A 460 -27.27 49.46 -7.59
C LEU A 460 -26.73 48.52 -8.68
N ALA A 461 -26.67 48.96 -9.93
CA ALA A 461 -26.10 48.19 -11.04
C ALA A 461 -24.62 47.86 -10.79
N ARG A 462 -23.85 48.76 -10.16
CA ARG A 462 -22.47 48.47 -9.74
C ARG A 462 -22.42 47.44 -8.61
N GLN A 463 -23.30 47.52 -7.62
CA GLN A 463 -23.36 46.55 -6.53
C GLN A 463 -23.74 45.15 -7.01
N VAL A 464 -24.73 45.04 -7.90
CA VAL A 464 -25.13 43.75 -8.50
C VAL A 464 -23.96 43.11 -9.25
N ARG A 465 -23.26 43.87 -10.11
CA ARG A 465 -22.06 43.36 -10.81
C ARG A 465 -20.95 42.92 -9.86
N HIS A 466 -20.77 43.60 -8.73
CA HIS A 466 -19.80 43.20 -7.70
C HIS A 466 -20.21 41.88 -7.03
N ARG A 467 -21.51 41.72 -6.73
CA ARG A 467 -22.05 40.51 -6.12
C ARG A 467 -21.96 39.30 -7.07
N GLU A 468 -22.34 39.46 -8.33
CA GLU A 468 -22.23 38.40 -9.34
C GLU A 468 -20.79 37.90 -9.50
N ARG A 469 -19.81 38.81 -9.48
CA ARG A 469 -18.38 38.44 -9.49
C ARG A 469 -17.97 37.66 -8.25
N ALA A 470 -18.44 38.07 -7.06
CA ALA A 470 -18.13 37.39 -5.82
C ALA A 470 -18.77 35.98 -5.76
N GLU A 471 -20.01 35.84 -6.24
CA GLU A 471 -20.70 34.55 -6.32
C GLU A 471 -20.02 33.61 -7.34
N ALA A 472 -19.58 34.11 -8.50
CA ALA A 472 -18.80 33.34 -9.46
C ALA A 472 -17.45 32.87 -8.89
N GLN A 473 -16.75 33.74 -8.15
CA GLN A 473 -15.51 33.39 -7.47
C GLN A 473 -15.71 32.33 -6.38
N LEU A 474 -16.78 32.45 -5.58
CA LEU A 474 -17.12 31.45 -4.56
C LEU A 474 -17.45 30.09 -5.18
N ARG A 475 -18.17 30.07 -6.29
CA ARG A 475 -18.48 28.83 -7.03
C ARG A 475 -17.21 28.14 -7.53
N GLN A 476 -16.32 28.89 -8.18
CA GLN A 476 -15.04 28.37 -8.67
C GLN A 476 -14.17 27.85 -7.51
N LEU A 477 -14.15 28.55 -6.37
CA LEU A 477 -13.42 28.11 -5.18
C LEU A 477 -13.99 26.82 -4.61
N ASN A 478 -15.31 26.68 -4.51
CA ASN A 478 -15.97 25.45 -4.04
C ASN A 478 -15.67 24.26 -4.96
N GLU A 479 -15.83 24.42 -6.28
CA GLU A 479 -15.50 23.35 -7.25
C GLU A 479 -14.02 22.92 -7.14
N THR A 480 -13.11 23.88 -6.90
CA THR A 480 -11.68 23.58 -6.70
C THR A 480 -11.43 22.85 -5.38
N LEU A 481 -12.09 23.28 -4.29
CA LEU A 481 -11.97 22.65 -2.98
C LEU A 481 -12.54 21.23 -2.98
N GLU A 482 -13.67 20.99 -3.62
CA GLU A 482 -14.28 19.66 -3.75
C GLU A 482 -13.35 18.69 -4.47
N ASN A 483 -12.78 19.09 -5.61
CA ASN A 483 -11.81 18.28 -6.35
C ASN A 483 -10.58 17.96 -5.48
N ARG A 484 -10.06 18.94 -4.74
CA ARG A 484 -8.89 18.76 -3.87
C ARG A 484 -9.18 17.84 -2.69
N VAL A 485 -10.36 17.94 -2.08
CA VAL A 485 -10.79 17.04 -1.01
C VAL A 485 -10.95 15.61 -1.51
N ILE A 486 -11.50 15.42 -2.72
CA ILE A 486 -11.63 14.08 -3.33
C ILE A 486 -10.25 13.46 -3.57
N GLU A 487 -9.31 14.23 -4.12
CA GLU A 487 -7.92 13.80 -4.36
C GLU A 487 -7.23 13.41 -3.04
N GLU A 488 -7.30 14.27 -2.02
CA GLU A 488 -6.65 14.05 -0.71
C GLU A 488 -7.26 12.85 0.05
N ILE A 489 -8.59 12.62 -0.07
CA ILE A 489 -9.24 11.42 0.47
C ILE A 489 -8.78 10.16 -0.27
N GLY A 490 -8.57 10.25 -1.59
CA GLY A 490 -8.05 9.15 -2.41
C GLY A 490 -6.64 8.73 -1.98
N GLU A 491 -5.72 9.69 -1.89
CA GLU A 491 -4.33 9.48 -1.46
C GLU A 491 -4.27 8.89 -0.04
N ARG A 492 -5.05 9.45 0.89
CA ARG A 492 -5.08 8.97 2.28
C ARG A 492 -5.58 7.53 2.38
N ARG A 493 -6.64 7.17 1.64
CA ARG A 493 -7.17 5.78 1.64
C ARG A 493 -6.16 4.78 1.07
N GLN A 494 -5.41 5.15 0.03
CA GLN A 494 -4.33 4.31 -0.49
C GLN A 494 -3.21 4.12 0.55
N ALA A 495 -2.78 5.21 1.20
CA ALA A 495 -1.76 5.15 2.25
C ALA A 495 -2.19 4.29 3.46
N GLU A 496 -3.44 4.42 3.90
CA GLU A 496 -4.00 3.61 5.00
C GLU A 496 -4.04 2.12 4.65
N ARG A 497 -4.42 1.76 3.41
CA ARG A 497 -4.41 0.37 2.93
C ARG A 497 -2.99 -0.20 2.85
N ALA A 498 -2.05 0.57 2.31
CA ALA A 498 -0.64 0.18 2.23
C ALA A 498 -0.04 -0.04 3.63
N LEU A 499 -0.36 0.85 4.59
CA LEU A 499 0.08 0.74 5.98
C LEU A 499 -0.51 -0.52 6.66
N ALA A 500 -1.80 -0.78 6.48
CA ALA A 500 -2.45 -1.98 7.03
C ALA A 500 -1.83 -3.27 6.48
N GLN A 501 -1.52 -3.31 5.18
CA GLN A 501 -0.86 -4.46 4.55
C GLN A 501 0.59 -4.63 5.05
N ALA A 502 1.33 -3.53 5.22
CA ALA A 502 2.68 -3.56 5.78
C ALA A 502 2.69 -4.07 7.24
N GLN A 503 1.77 -3.62 8.08
CA GLN A 503 1.63 -4.07 9.48
C GLN A 503 1.23 -5.56 9.58
N LYS A 504 0.35 -6.02 8.68
CA LYS A 504 0.00 -7.45 8.58
C LYS A 504 1.24 -8.28 8.23
N MET A 505 2.03 -7.84 7.25
CA MET A 505 3.25 -8.52 6.84
C MET A 505 4.33 -8.52 7.94
N GLU A 506 4.47 -7.43 8.68
CA GLU A 506 5.39 -7.32 9.81
C GLU A 506 5.01 -8.30 10.95
N THR A 507 3.71 -8.42 11.24
CA THR A 507 3.20 -9.32 12.29
C THR A 507 3.41 -10.79 11.90
N ILE A 508 3.14 -11.15 10.64
CA ILE A 508 3.41 -12.50 10.12
C ILE A 508 4.92 -12.79 10.17
N GLY A 509 5.76 -11.85 9.75
CA GLY A 509 7.22 -11.99 9.81
C GLY A 509 7.78 -12.15 11.24
N LYS A 510 7.18 -11.49 12.24
CA LYS A 510 7.52 -11.69 13.67
C LYS A 510 7.22 -13.11 14.13
N LEU A 511 6.07 -13.64 13.76
CA LEU A 511 5.61 -14.96 14.17
C LEU A 511 6.39 -16.08 13.47
N THR A 512 6.61 -15.96 12.16
CA THR A 512 7.38 -16.93 11.38
C THR A 512 8.85 -16.99 11.80
N GLY A 513 9.45 -15.86 12.20
CA GLY A 513 10.81 -15.81 12.71
C GLY A 513 11.02 -16.59 14.01
N GLY A 514 10.09 -16.45 14.98
CA GLY A 514 10.15 -17.20 16.24
C GLY A 514 9.96 -18.71 16.04
N VAL A 515 8.98 -19.10 15.21
CA VAL A 515 8.72 -20.52 14.91
C VAL A 515 9.91 -21.18 14.22
N ALA A 516 10.53 -20.50 13.25
CA ALA A 516 11.66 -21.06 12.53
C ALA A 516 12.95 -21.15 13.39
N HIS A 517 13.13 -20.22 14.33
CA HIS A 517 14.20 -20.30 15.33
C HIS A 517 14.11 -21.59 16.16
N ASP A 518 12.93 -21.85 16.74
CA ASP A 518 12.71 -23.05 17.56
C ASP A 518 12.88 -24.33 16.73
N PHE A 519 12.45 -24.29 15.47
CA PHE A 519 12.63 -25.40 14.54
C PHE A 519 14.11 -25.67 14.24
N ASN A 520 14.91 -24.62 14.04
CA ASN A 520 16.35 -24.74 13.78
C ASN A 520 17.11 -25.29 14.99
N ASN A 521 16.73 -24.90 16.22
CA ASN A 521 17.33 -25.44 17.43
C ASN A 521 17.05 -26.94 17.60
N LEU A 522 15.80 -27.37 17.39
CA LEU A 522 15.42 -28.79 17.40
C LEU A 522 16.19 -29.58 16.33
N LEU A 523 16.26 -29.05 15.10
CA LEU A 523 17.00 -29.70 14.01
C LEU A 523 18.51 -29.79 14.29
N GLN A 524 19.10 -28.79 14.96
CA GLN A 524 20.51 -28.79 15.33
C GLN A 524 20.84 -29.93 16.30
N VAL A 525 20.02 -30.11 17.35
CA VAL A 525 20.20 -31.19 18.33
C VAL A 525 20.07 -32.56 17.65
N VAL A 526 19.03 -32.73 16.82
CA VAL A 526 18.81 -33.99 16.08
C VAL A 526 19.97 -34.27 15.11
N SER A 527 20.42 -33.26 14.37
CA SER A 527 21.56 -33.38 13.44
C SER A 527 22.83 -33.81 14.16
N GLY A 528 23.17 -33.15 15.27
CA GLY A 528 24.40 -33.43 16.00
C GLY A 528 24.40 -34.82 16.64
N ASN A 529 23.29 -35.24 17.25
CA ASN A 529 23.16 -36.59 17.81
C ASN A 529 23.26 -37.68 16.74
N LEU A 530 22.67 -37.47 15.55
CA LEU A 530 22.80 -38.40 14.43
C LEU A 530 24.23 -38.47 13.89
N GLN A 531 24.97 -37.36 13.88
CA GLN A 531 26.39 -37.34 13.48
C GLN A 531 27.28 -38.10 14.48
N LEU A 532 27.05 -37.91 15.78
CA LEU A 532 27.74 -38.65 16.83
C LEU A 532 27.41 -40.15 16.73
N LEU A 533 26.13 -40.50 16.60
CA LEU A 533 25.67 -41.89 16.44
C LEU A 533 26.24 -42.55 15.19
N GLY A 534 26.40 -41.80 14.09
CA GLY A 534 27.01 -42.28 12.84
C GLY A 534 28.41 -42.90 13.05
N LYS A 535 29.16 -42.40 14.03
CA LYS A 535 30.48 -42.93 14.42
C LYS A 535 30.36 -44.22 15.22
N ASP A 536 29.37 -44.30 16.12
CA ASP A 536 29.15 -45.47 16.99
C ASP A 536 28.59 -46.67 16.22
N VAL A 537 27.88 -46.42 15.12
CA VAL A 537 27.31 -47.47 14.25
C VAL A 537 28.22 -47.85 13.08
N ALA A 538 29.43 -47.31 13.02
CA ALA A 538 30.40 -47.58 11.97
C ALA A 538 30.70 -49.10 11.87
N GLY A 539 30.58 -49.65 10.67
CA GLY A 539 30.70 -51.09 10.40
C GLY A 539 29.37 -51.86 10.43
N ASN A 540 28.24 -51.20 10.65
CA ASN A 540 26.89 -51.77 10.52
C ASN A 540 26.12 -51.06 9.40
N GLU A 541 26.24 -51.58 8.17
CA GLU A 541 25.64 -51.00 6.95
C GLU A 541 24.16 -50.63 7.10
N ARG A 542 23.38 -51.44 7.83
CA ARG A 542 21.93 -51.21 8.00
C ARG A 542 21.64 -50.06 8.95
N ALA A 543 22.48 -49.87 9.98
CA ALA A 543 22.38 -48.75 10.91
C ALA A 543 22.94 -47.47 10.27
N GLU A 544 24.05 -47.55 9.54
CA GLU A 544 24.62 -46.45 8.77
C GLU A 544 23.60 -45.90 7.76
N GLN A 545 22.93 -46.76 7.00
CA GLN A 545 21.89 -46.34 6.06
C GLN A 545 20.70 -45.65 6.76
N ARG A 546 20.33 -46.07 7.96
CA ARG A 546 19.26 -45.44 8.74
C ARG A 546 19.66 -44.05 9.23
N VAL A 547 20.90 -43.92 9.72
CA VAL A 547 21.46 -42.62 10.13
C VAL A 547 21.55 -41.68 8.92
N ALA A 548 22.03 -42.15 7.78
CA ALA A 548 22.09 -41.38 6.53
C ALA A 548 20.70 -40.89 6.09
N ASN A 549 19.68 -41.76 6.14
CA ASN A 549 18.31 -41.39 5.80
C ASN A 549 17.71 -40.37 6.76
N ALA A 550 17.98 -40.50 8.07
CA ALA A 550 17.55 -39.54 9.09
C ALA A 550 18.21 -38.17 8.89
N MET A 551 19.53 -38.16 8.63
CA MET A 551 20.28 -36.95 8.28
C MET A 551 19.74 -36.26 7.03
N ALA A 552 19.37 -37.02 5.99
CA ALA A 552 18.71 -36.47 4.81
C ALA A 552 17.33 -35.85 5.15
N GLY A 553 16.61 -36.41 6.12
CA GLY A 553 15.35 -35.84 6.64
C GLY A 553 15.57 -34.51 7.36
N VAL A 554 16.57 -34.43 8.23
CA VAL A 554 16.95 -33.19 8.93
C VAL A 554 17.39 -32.10 7.95
N SER A 555 18.16 -32.45 6.91
CA SER A 555 18.56 -31.52 5.85
C SER A 555 17.35 -30.93 5.11
N ARG A 556 16.33 -31.75 4.81
CA ARG A 556 15.08 -31.25 4.20
C ARG A 556 14.30 -30.33 5.14
N GLY A 557 14.22 -30.68 6.43
CA GLY A 557 13.58 -29.84 7.45
C GLY A 557 14.25 -28.47 7.58
N SER A 558 15.59 -28.44 7.54
CA SER A 558 16.38 -27.21 7.58
C SER A 558 16.13 -26.30 6.37
N LYS A 559 16.03 -26.88 5.16
CA LYS A 559 15.64 -26.13 3.96
C LYS A 559 14.27 -25.48 4.09
N LEU A 560 13.28 -26.20 4.63
CA LEU A 560 11.93 -25.67 4.83
C LEU A 560 11.90 -24.52 5.86
N ALA A 561 12.62 -24.66 6.97
CA ALA A 561 12.74 -23.60 7.98
C ALA A 561 13.42 -22.35 7.42
N SER A 562 14.46 -22.54 6.61
CA SER A 562 15.16 -21.45 5.90
C SER A 562 14.24 -20.72 4.91
N GLN A 563 13.37 -21.44 4.20
CA GLN A 563 12.36 -20.85 3.29
C GLN A 563 11.32 -20.02 4.05
N LEU A 564 10.88 -20.48 5.23
CA LEU A 564 10.01 -19.71 6.13
C LEU A 564 10.71 -18.43 6.65
N LEU A 565 12.03 -18.46 6.88
CA LEU A 565 12.81 -17.30 7.32
C LEU A 565 13.03 -16.27 6.21
N ALA A 566 13.29 -16.72 4.98
CA ALA A 566 13.39 -15.86 3.80
C ALA A 566 12.09 -15.06 3.58
N PHE A 567 10.94 -15.69 3.85
CA PHE A 567 9.61 -15.07 3.78
C PHE A 567 9.41 -13.92 4.79
N GLY A 568 9.96 -14.05 6.00
CA GLY A 568 9.90 -13.01 7.03
C GLY A 568 10.79 -11.79 6.78
N ARG A 569 11.52 -11.74 5.65
CA ARG A 569 12.57 -10.73 5.33
C ARG A 569 13.70 -10.65 6.36
N ARG A 570 14.05 -11.75 7.02
CA ARG A 570 14.96 -11.71 8.18
C ARG A 570 16.19 -12.63 8.11
N GLN A 571 16.43 -13.27 6.96
CA GLN A 571 17.73 -13.88 6.70
C GLN A 571 18.72 -12.77 6.33
N ALA A 572 19.87 -12.68 7.01
CA ALA A 572 20.93 -11.77 6.59
C ALA A 572 21.43 -12.21 5.21
N LEU A 573 21.41 -11.28 4.27
CA LEU A 573 21.97 -11.53 2.94
C LEU A 573 23.49 -11.35 3.03
N GLU A 574 24.23 -12.18 2.29
CA GLU A 574 25.65 -11.96 2.00
C GLU A 574 25.81 -11.50 0.54
N PRO A 575 25.38 -10.28 0.19
CA PRO A 575 25.48 -9.82 -1.18
C PRO A 575 26.96 -9.63 -1.57
N LYS A 576 27.31 -10.18 -2.73
CA LYS A 576 28.63 -10.07 -3.35
C LYS A 576 28.48 -9.46 -4.74
N VAL A 577 29.58 -8.96 -5.32
CA VAL A 577 29.58 -8.56 -6.72
C VAL A 577 29.77 -9.81 -7.57
N VAL A 578 28.71 -10.25 -8.25
CA VAL A 578 28.68 -11.54 -8.97
C VAL A 578 28.48 -11.31 -10.46
N ASN A 579 29.16 -12.10 -11.29
CA ASN A 579 28.80 -12.26 -12.70
C ASN A 579 27.77 -13.39 -12.84
N VAL A 580 26.52 -13.05 -13.18
CA VAL A 580 25.40 -14.00 -13.26
C VAL A 580 25.65 -15.10 -14.31
N THR A 581 26.44 -14.83 -15.36
CA THR A 581 26.78 -15.84 -16.38
C THR A 581 27.51 -17.04 -15.78
N ARG A 582 28.60 -16.80 -15.04
CA ARG A 582 29.41 -17.87 -14.43
C ARG A 582 28.59 -18.66 -13.43
N PHE A 583 27.73 -17.96 -12.71
CA PHE A 583 26.84 -18.55 -11.72
C PHE A 583 25.83 -19.52 -12.34
N VAL A 584 25.11 -19.10 -13.39
CA VAL A 584 24.14 -19.98 -14.08
C VAL A 584 24.82 -21.18 -14.75
N GLN A 585 25.99 -20.98 -15.36
CA GLN A 585 26.78 -22.08 -15.95
C GLN A 585 27.19 -23.13 -14.91
N GLY A 586 27.55 -22.72 -13.69
CA GLY A 586 27.88 -23.63 -12.60
C GLY A 586 26.68 -24.42 -12.06
N MET A 587 25.44 -24.05 -12.42
CA MET A 587 24.21 -24.68 -11.96
C MET A 587 23.64 -25.72 -12.93
N ASP A 588 24.19 -25.87 -14.14
CA ASP A 588 23.65 -26.76 -15.19
C ASP A 588 23.44 -28.20 -14.69
N ASP A 589 24.42 -28.77 -13.99
CA ASP A 589 24.34 -30.13 -13.43
C ASP A 589 23.24 -30.26 -12.37
N MET A 590 23.08 -29.23 -11.55
CA MET A 590 22.05 -29.20 -10.50
C MET A 590 20.65 -29.06 -11.10
N LEU A 591 20.49 -28.21 -12.12
CA LEU A 591 19.24 -28.00 -12.84
C LEU A 591 18.82 -29.27 -13.57
N ARG A 592 19.74 -29.94 -14.29
CA ARG A 592 19.47 -31.23 -14.94
C ARG A 592 18.99 -32.28 -13.95
N ARG A 593 19.61 -32.37 -12.78
CA ARG A 593 19.22 -33.32 -11.72
C ARG A 593 17.86 -32.99 -11.09
N ALA A 594 17.55 -31.70 -10.90
CA ALA A 594 16.31 -31.26 -10.28
C ALA A 594 15.10 -31.37 -11.24
N ILE A 595 15.32 -31.10 -12.53
CA ILE A 595 14.26 -31.06 -13.53
C ILE A 595 13.99 -32.46 -14.13
N GLY A 596 15.04 -33.27 -14.32
CA GLY A 596 14.95 -34.60 -14.92
C GLY A 596 15.13 -34.60 -16.45
N GLU A 597 15.30 -35.79 -17.04
CA GLU A 597 15.64 -35.95 -18.47
C GLU A 597 14.51 -35.63 -19.45
N GLY A 598 13.27 -35.45 -18.97
CA GLY A 598 12.10 -35.20 -19.81
C GLY A 598 11.97 -33.76 -20.33
N VAL A 599 12.73 -32.81 -19.77
CA VAL A 599 12.68 -31.39 -20.15
C VAL A 599 14.02 -30.98 -20.76
N GLU A 600 13.98 -30.43 -21.97
CA GLU A 600 15.15 -29.85 -22.64
C GLU A 600 15.49 -28.50 -21.99
N ILE A 601 16.74 -28.33 -21.52
CA ILE A 601 17.22 -27.08 -20.92
C ILE A 601 18.13 -26.38 -21.93
N GLU A 602 17.79 -25.15 -22.30
CA GLU A 602 18.58 -24.27 -23.16
C GLU A 602 18.97 -23.01 -22.41
N THR A 603 20.28 -22.70 -22.36
CA THR A 603 20.80 -21.48 -21.71
C THR A 603 21.36 -20.54 -22.78
N ILE A 604 20.79 -19.34 -22.86
CA ILE A 604 21.17 -18.29 -23.81
C ILE A 604 21.84 -17.16 -23.03
N VAL A 605 23.09 -16.85 -23.36
CA VAL A 605 23.85 -15.81 -22.67
C VAL A 605 24.22 -14.69 -23.64
N GLY A 606 23.78 -13.48 -23.34
CA GLY A 606 24.18 -12.25 -24.03
C GLY A 606 25.64 -11.90 -23.75
N GLY A 607 26.35 -11.43 -24.78
CA GLY A 607 27.75 -11.02 -24.65
C GLY A 607 27.94 -9.80 -23.74
N GLY A 608 28.99 -9.82 -22.91
CA GLY A 608 29.36 -8.67 -22.06
C GLY A 608 28.36 -8.37 -20.94
N LEU A 609 27.79 -9.41 -20.32
CA LEU A 609 26.88 -9.27 -19.17
C LEU A 609 27.53 -8.42 -18.06
N TRP A 610 26.76 -7.50 -17.48
CA TRP A 610 27.26 -6.69 -16.37
C TRP A 610 27.28 -7.49 -15.06
N ASN A 611 28.08 -7.02 -14.09
CA ASN A 611 28.05 -7.54 -12.74
C ASN A 611 26.79 -7.06 -12.01
N THR A 612 26.34 -7.81 -11.02
CA THR A 612 25.23 -7.44 -10.13
C THR A 612 25.65 -7.59 -8.67
N PHE A 613 25.04 -6.81 -7.78
CA PHE A 613 25.31 -6.89 -6.35
C PHE A 613 24.18 -7.65 -5.65
N ILE A 614 24.35 -8.96 -5.52
CA ILE A 614 23.31 -9.91 -5.09
C ILE A 614 23.89 -11.01 -4.19
N ASP A 615 23.03 -11.69 -3.43
CA ASP A 615 23.41 -12.88 -2.67
C ASP A 615 23.39 -14.12 -3.60
N PRO A 616 24.54 -14.82 -3.80
CA PRO A 616 24.63 -16.01 -4.64
C PRO A 616 23.63 -17.12 -4.27
N ALA A 617 23.44 -17.37 -2.97
CA ALA A 617 22.55 -18.44 -2.51
C ALA A 617 21.08 -18.12 -2.81
N GLN A 618 20.69 -16.84 -2.80
CA GLN A 618 19.32 -16.44 -3.12
C GLN A 618 19.01 -16.52 -4.61
N ILE A 619 19.95 -16.15 -5.48
CA ILE A 619 19.77 -16.33 -6.93
C ILE A 619 19.75 -17.82 -7.32
N GLU A 620 20.53 -18.67 -6.64
CA GLU A 620 20.46 -20.14 -6.77
C GLU A 620 19.04 -20.65 -6.51
N ASN A 621 18.52 -20.30 -5.33
CA ASN A 621 17.19 -20.73 -4.89
C ASN A 621 16.11 -20.15 -5.80
N ALA A 622 16.25 -18.91 -6.27
CA ALA A 622 15.32 -18.30 -7.20
C ALA A 622 15.27 -19.08 -8.52
N LEU A 623 16.42 -19.37 -9.12
CA LEU A 623 16.50 -20.12 -10.38
C LEU A 623 15.95 -21.55 -10.24
N LEU A 624 16.30 -22.25 -9.16
CA LEU A 624 15.75 -23.58 -8.87
C LEU A 624 14.24 -23.56 -8.69
N ASN A 625 13.69 -22.59 -7.97
CA ASN A 625 12.24 -22.47 -7.78
C ASN A 625 11.52 -22.22 -9.10
N LEU A 626 12.06 -21.35 -9.96
CA LEU A 626 11.52 -21.09 -11.29
C LEU A 626 11.59 -22.34 -12.17
N ALA A 627 12.72 -23.04 -12.17
CA ALA A 627 12.92 -24.28 -12.90
C ALA A 627 11.97 -25.42 -12.46
N ILE A 628 11.78 -25.61 -11.16
CA ILE A 628 10.87 -26.63 -10.61
C ILE A 628 9.42 -26.29 -10.98
N ASN A 629 9.03 -25.01 -10.89
CA ASN A 629 7.70 -24.57 -11.28
C ASN A 629 7.44 -24.76 -12.77
N ALA A 630 8.43 -24.43 -13.61
CA ALA A 630 8.39 -24.67 -15.05
C ALA A 630 8.20 -26.17 -15.37
N ARG A 631 9.01 -27.05 -14.76
CA ARG A 631 8.87 -28.51 -14.92
C ARG A 631 7.46 -28.98 -14.59
N ASP A 632 6.93 -28.53 -13.45
CA ASP A 632 5.60 -28.96 -12.99
C ASP A 632 4.50 -28.44 -13.91
N ALA A 633 4.63 -27.22 -14.45
CA ALA A 633 3.71 -26.66 -15.45
C ALA A 633 3.75 -27.42 -16.79
N MET A 634 4.88 -28.06 -17.10
CA MET A 634 5.11 -28.90 -18.26
C MET A 634 4.76 -30.39 -18.01
N ASN A 635 4.29 -30.76 -16.82
CA ASN A 635 4.12 -32.16 -16.41
C ASN A 635 5.37 -33.04 -16.63
N GLY A 636 6.56 -32.44 -16.52
CA GLY A 636 7.85 -33.11 -16.71
C GLY A 636 8.29 -33.33 -18.15
N GLN A 637 7.59 -32.77 -19.16
CA GLN A 637 7.98 -32.83 -20.57
C GLN A 637 7.85 -31.48 -21.28
N GLY A 638 8.92 -30.99 -21.91
CA GLY A 638 8.88 -29.74 -22.66
C GLY A 638 10.25 -29.07 -22.76
N LYS A 639 10.27 -27.75 -22.93
CA LYS A 639 11.49 -26.97 -23.04
C LYS A 639 11.54 -25.85 -22.01
N LEU A 640 12.66 -25.75 -21.29
CA LEU A 640 12.99 -24.68 -20.37
C LEU A 640 14.13 -23.85 -20.98
N THR A 641 13.88 -22.56 -21.21
CA THR A 641 14.89 -21.62 -21.72
C THR A 641 15.29 -20.64 -20.63
N ILE A 642 16.60 -20.51 -20.37
CA ILE A 642 17.16 -19.55 -19.43
C ILE A 642 17.93 -18.50 -20.23
N GLU A 643 17.47 -17.25 -20.23
CA GLU A 643 18.08 -16.16 -21.00
C GLU A 643 18.74 -15.15 -20.05
N LEU A 644 20.00 -14.82 -20.32
CA LEU A 644 20.75 -13.77 -19.63
C LEU A 644 21.05 -12.64 -20.61
N GLY A 645 20.71 -11.40 -20.25
CA GLY A 645 21.04 -10.23 -21.08
C GLY A 645 21.18 -8.95 -20.28
N ASN A 646 21.70 -7.90 -20.90
CA ASN A 646 21.67 -6.55 -20.32
C ASN A 646 20.41 -5.83 -20.82
N ALA A 647 19.69 -5.15 -19.92
CA ALA A 647 18.50 -4.39 -20.22
C ALA A 647 18.64 -2.95 -19.70
N HIS A 648 18.11 -1.99 -20.47
CA HIS A 648 17.94 -0.61 -20.01
C HIS A 648 16.45 -0.34 -19.86
N LEU A 649 16.01 -0.01 -18.64
CA LEU A 649 14.64 0.37 -18.35
C LEU A 649 14.56 1.90 -18.41
N ASP A 650 13.73 2.44 -19.30
CA ASP A 650 13.59 3.87 -19.55
C ASP A 650 12.52 4.52 -18.66
N ASP A 651 12.43 5.85 -18.73
CA ASP A 651 11.47 6.64 -17.96
C ASP A 651 10.01 6.27 -18.30
N ASP A 652 9.71 5.90 -19.55
CA ASP A 652 8.35 5.53 -19.96
C ASP A 652 7.93 4.15 -19.39
N TYR A 653 8.86 3.20 -19.30
CA TYR A 653 8.63 1.93 -18.61
C TYR A 653 8.43 2.13 -17.10
N ALA A 654 9.21 3.02 -16.48
CA ALA A 654 9.07 3.38 -15.07
C ALA A 654 7.75 4.10 -14.76
N ARG A 655 7.24 4.95 -15.67
CA ARG A 655 5.95 5.63 -15.50
C ARG A 655 4.75 4.70 -15.48
N THR A 656 4.84 3.55 -16.14
CA THR A 656 3.77 2.53 -16.13
C THR A 656 3.93 1.51 -15.00
N HIS A 657 5.04 1.56 -14.24
CA HIS A 657 5.34 0.66 -13.14
C HIS A 657 6.00 1.44 -11.99
N GLU A 658 5.20 2.00 -11.08
CA GLU A 658 5.61 2.91 -9.98
C GLU A 658 6.77 2.39 -9.10
N GLU A 659 7.01 1.08 -9.07
CA GLU A 659 8.06 0.44 -8.26
C GLU A 659 9.42 0.26 -8.97
N VAL A 660 9.61 0.80 -10.18
CA VAL A 660 10.83 0.61 -11.00
C VAL A 660 11.58 1.92 -11.18
N ALA A 661 12.87 1.92 -10.85
CA ALA A 661 13.75 3.04 -11.17
C ALA A 661 14.28 2.92 -12.63
N PRO A 662 14.27 4.00 -13.41
CA PRO A 662 14.96 4.02 -14.70
C PRO A 662 16.45 3.70 -14.52
N GLY A 663 17.03 2.85 -15.36
CA GLY A 663 18.42 2.44 -15.16
C GLY A 663 18.92 1.24 -15.97
N GLN A 664 20.15 0.82 -15.63
CA GLN A 664 20.84 -0.32 -16.24
C GLN A 664 20.68 -1.56 -15.37
N TYR A 665 20.13 -2.61 -15.96
CA TYR A 665 19.80 -3.86 -15.29
C TYR A 665 20.42 -5.04 -16.04
N VAL A 666 20.78 -6.08 -15.30
CA VAL A 666 21.00 -7.42 -15.82
C VAL A 666 19.68 -8.16 -15.76
N MET A 667 19.26 -8.74 -16.87
CA MET A 667 18.01 -9.45 -17.06
C MET A 667 18.29 -10.96 -17.06
N LEU A 668 17.60 -11.68 -16.19
CA LEU A 668 17.52 -13.15 -16.16
C LEU A 668 16.06 -13.54 -16.45
N ALA A 669 15.81 -14.17 -17.60
CA ALA A 669 14.51 -14.73 -17.93
C ALA A 669 14.51 -16.26 -17.82
N VAL A 670 13.44 -16.80 -17.27
CA VAL A 670 13.16 -18.24 -17.28
C VAL A 670 11.84 -18.46 -17.99
N SER A 671 11.89 -19.19 -19.10
CA SER A 671 10.77 -19.42 -20.00
C SER A 671 10.45 -20.91 -20.12
N ASP A 672 9.21 -21.30 -19.89
CA ASP A 672 8.71 -22.67 -20.06
C ASP A 672 7.64 -22.76 -21.14
N THR A 673 7.45 -23.97 -21.68
CA THR A 673 6.39 -24.29 -22.64
C THR A 673 5.22 -25.04 -21.99
N GLY A 674 4.93 -24.75 -20.71
CA GLY A 674 3.90 -25.42 -19.92
C GLY A 674 2.49 -24.88 -20.13
N CYS A 675 1.58 -25.16 -19.19
CA CYS A 675 0.17 -24.77 -19.28
C CYS A 675 -0.12 -23.26 -19.12
N GLY A 676 0.87 -22.44 -18.77
CA GLY A 676 0.69 -21.00 -18.56
C GLY A 676 -0.25 -20.63 -17.40
N MET A 677 -0.56 -19.33 -17.29
CA MET A 677 -1.39 -18.74 -16.23
C MET A 677 -2.41 -17.76 -16.80
N SER A 678 -3.61 -17.74 -16.23
CA SER A 678 -4.62 -16.72 -16.53
C SER A 678 -4.29 -15.39 -15.85
N ALA A 679 -4.89 -14.28 -16.32
CA ALA A 679 -4.70 -12.96 -15.73
C ALA A 679 -5.02 -12.92 -14.22
N GLU A 680 -6.08 -13.61 -13.79
CA GLU A 680 -6.46 -13.71 -12.38
C GLU A 680 -5.40 -14.44 -11.52
N ILE A 681 -4.69 -15.41 -12.10
CA ILE A 681 -3.61 -16.13 -11.42
C ILE A 681 -2.38 -15.23 -11.35
N ILE A 682 -2.03 -14.52 -12.42
CA ILE A 682 -0.87 -13.61 -12.46
C ILE A 682 -0.96 -12.55 -11.35
N GLU A 683 -2.15 -12.00 -11.08
CA GLU A 683 -2.37 -11.02 -10.00
C GLU A 683 -2.07 -11.59 -8.61
N LYS A 684 -2.27 -12.90 -8.41
CA LYS A 684 -2.18 -13.58 -7.11
C LYS A 684 -0.93 -14.44 -6.96
N VAL A 685 -0.15 -14.65 -8.02
CA VAL A 685 0.92 -15.66 -8.02
C VAL A 685 2.07 -15.34 -7.06
N PHE A 686 2.25 -14.07 -6.72
CA PHE A 686 3.19 -13.64 -5.69
C PHE A 686 2.59 -13.61 -4.28
N GLU A 687 1.29 -13.91 -4.13
CA GLU A 687 0.66 -14.01 -2.82
C GLU A 687 1.23 -15.23 -2.06
N PRO A 688 1.52 -15.08 -0.75
CA PRO A 688 2.06 -16.18 0.05
C PRO A 688 1.04 -17.31 0.21
N PHE A 689 1.51 -18.56 0.14
CA PHE A 689 0.69 -19.77 0.24
C PHE A 689 -0.31 -19.97 -0.91
N PHE A 690 -0.32 -19.07 -1.90
CA PHE A 690 -1.11 -19.25 -3.09
C PHE A 690 -0.52 -20.37 -3.95
N SER A 691 -1.33 -21.38 -4.28
CA SER A 691 -0.93 -22.51 -5.10
C SER A 691 -2.12 -22.98 -5.93
N THR A 692 -1.87 -23.22 -7.22
CA THR A 692 -2.83 -23.86 -8.13
C THR A 692 -2.76 -25.40 -8.08
N LYS A 693 -1.79 -25.95 -7.33
CA LYS A 693 -1.60 -27.41 -7.13
C LYS A 693 -2.43 -27.89 -5.95
N GLY A 694 -3.00 -29.10 -6.04
CA GLY A 694 -3.84 -29.71 -4.99
C GLY A 694 -3.14 -29.82 -3.61
N GLU A 695 -3.95 -29.94 -2.54
CA GLU A 695 -3.48 -29.92 -1.14
C GLU A 695 -2.26 -30.86 -0.92
N GLY A 696 -1.17 -30.28 -0.39
CA GLY A 696 0.07 -30.99 -0.09
C GLY A 696 1.07 -31.15 -1.25
N LYS A 697 0.75 -30.71 -2.48
CA LYS A 697 1.65 -30.81 -3.65
C LYS A 697 2.43 -29.54 -3.99
N GLY A 698 2.22 -28.45 -3.26
CA GLY A 698 2.97 -27.20 -3.41
C GLY A 698 2.90 -26.37 -2.15
N SER A 699 4.02 -25.77 -1.75
CA SER A 699 4.09 -24.91 -0.56
C SER A 699 3.44 -23.54 -0.77
N GLY A 700 3.26 -23.11 -2.03
CA GLY A 700 2.81 -21.76 -2.38
C GLY A 700 3.80 -20.65 -1.97
N LEU A 701 5.05 -21.00 -1.66
CA LEU A 701 6.08 -20.07 -1.21
C LEU A 701 7.16 -19.76 -2.27
N GLY A 702 7.27 -20.58 -3.32
CA GLY A 702 8.37 -20.47 -4.28
C GLY A 702 8.44 -19.11 -5.00
N LEU A 703 7.34 -18.66 -5.60
CA LEU A 703 7.30 -17.41 -6.37
C LEU A 703 7.30 -16.15 -5.48
N SER A 704 6.71 -16.23 -4.29
CA SER A 704 6.77 -15.13 -3.32
C SER A 704 8.18 -14.92 -2.76
N MET A 705 8.99 -15.99 -2.61
CA MET A 705 10.41 -15.88 -2.27
C MET A 705 11.23 -15.25 -3.40
N VAL A 706 11.01 -15.65 -4.66
CA VAL A 706 11.66 -15.04 -5.84
C VAL A 706 11.37 -13.53 -5.89
N TYR A 707 10.11 -13.14 -5.69
CA TYR A 707 9.71 -11.74 -5.61
C TYR A 707 10.42 -10.99 -4.48
N GLY A 708 10.48 -11.60 -3.28
CA GLY A 708 11.17 -11.04 -2.13
C GLY A 708 12.66 -10.78 -2.37
N PHE A 709 13.38 -11.76 -2.93
CA PHE A 709 14.80 -11.67 -3.27
C PHE A 709 15.07 -10.52 -4.27
N VAL A 710 14.29 -10.45 -5.34
CA VAL A 710 14.49 -9.45 -6.39
C VAL A 710 14.26 -8.05 -5.83
N LYS A 711 13.22 -7.86 -5.01
CA LYS A 711 12.96 -6.57 -4.36
C LYS A 711 14.03 -6.19 -3.35
N GLN A 712 14.55 -7.14 -2.56
CA GLN A 712 15.67 -6.90 -1.64
C GLN A 712 16.95 -6.51 -2.36
N SER A 713 17.15 -7.02 -3.57
CA SER A 713 18.28 -6.68 -4.43
C SER A 713 18.10 -5.34 -5.18
N GLY A 714 17.02 -4.60 -4.92
CA GLY A 714 16.68 -3.36 -5.64
C GLY A 714 16.22 -3.59 -7.08
N GLY A 715 15.83 -4.83 -7.42
CA GLY A 715 15.43 -5.25 -8.75
C GLY A 715 13.92 -5.25 -8.99
N HIS A 716 13.54 -5.67 -10.20
CA HIS A 716 12.15 -5.75 -10.67
C HIS A 716 11.82 -7.14 -11.25
N VAL A 717 10.57 -7.58 -11.12
CA VAL A 717 10.09 -8.86 -11.69
C VAL A 717 8.93 -8.58 -12.64
N LYS A 718 8.92 -9.24 -13.79
CA LYS A 718 7.81 -9.20 -14.74
C LYS A 718 7.45 -10.60 -15.22
N ILE A 719 6.16 -10.90 -15.27
CA ILE A 719 5.62 -12.18 -15.78
C ILE A 719 4.93 -11.91 -17.11
N TYR A 720 5.22 -12.76 -18.09
CA TYR A 720 4.50 -12.89 -19.35
C TYR A 720 3.99 -14.33 -19.41
N SER A 721 2.69 -14.54 -19.50
CA SER A 721 2.13 -15.89 -19.51
C SER A 721 0.83 -15.90 -20.30
N GLU A 722 0.64 -16.97 -21.08
CA GLU A 722 -0.58 -17.24 -21.84
C GLU A 722 -0.99 -18.69 -21.57
N VAL A 723 -2.28 -18.89 -21.29
CA VAL A 723 -2.82 -20.24 -21.02
C VAL A 723 -2.55 -21.14 -22.23
N ASP A 724 -2.04 -22.34 -21.97
CA ASP A 724 -1.61 -23.36 -22.94
C ASP A 724 -0.42 -22.99 -23.84
N HIS A 725 0.22 -21.84 -23.61
CA HIS A 725 1.39 -21.37 -24.36
C HIS A 725 2.68 -21.28 -23.52
N GLY A 726 2.56 -21.25 -22.20
CA GLY A 726 3.68 -21.27 -21.26
C GLY A 726 3.87 -19.97 -20.49
N THR A 727 4.95 -19.88 -19.72
CA THR A 727 5.26 -18.73 -18.87
C THR A 727 6.70 -18.28 -19.08
N THR A 728 6.91 -16.97 -19.13
CA THR A 728 8.22 -16.32 -19.05
C THR A 728 8.26 -15.39 -17.84
N ILE A 729 9.19 -15.62 -16.93
CA ILE A 729 9.43 -14.77 -15.75
C ILE A 729 10.78 -14.08 -15.94
N LYS A 730 10.76 -12.74 -16.00
CA LYS A 730 11.96 -11.90 -16.14
C LYS A 730 12.31 -11.23 -14.82
N LEU A 731 13.53 -11.43 -14.36
CA LEU A 731 14.14 -10.80 -13.20
C LEU A 731 15.13 -9.73 -13.68
N TYR A 732 14.94 -8.48 -13.26
CA TYR A 732 15.82 -7.36 -13.57
C TYR A 732 16.61 -7.00 -12.31
N LEU A 733 17.92 -7.18 -12.35
CA LEU A 733 18.84 -6.96 -11.23
C LEU A 733 19.71 -5.73 -11.53
N PRO A 734 19.84 -4.76 -10.62
CA PRO A 734 20.63 -3.56 -10.88
C PRO A 734 22.09 -3.88 -11.21
N ARG A 735 22.65 -3.16 -12.18
CA ARG A 735 24.07 -3.25 -12.52
C ARG A 735 24.96 -2.78 -11.35
N ALA A 736 25.97 -3.56 -11.03
CA ALA A 736 27.12 -3.16 -10.22
C ALA A 736 28.29 -2.70 -11.11
N LEU A 737 28.99 -1.66 -10.67
CA LEU A 737 30.17 -1.11 -11.36
C LEU A 737 31.51 -1.65 -10.82
N GLU A 738 31.44 -2.42 -9.72
CA GLU A 738 32.59 -3.02 -9.05
C GLU A 738 33.06 -4.29 -9.80
N ALA A 739 34.34 -4.66 -9.63
CA ALA A 739 34.88 -5.89 -10.20
C ALA A 739 34.29 -7.11 -9.48
N GLU A 740 34.21 -8.25 -10.17
CA GLU A 740 33.66 -9.50 -9.61
C GLU A 740 34.48 -9.96 -8.40
N ASP A 741 33.79 -10.31 -7.31
CA ASP A 741 34.39 -10.97 -6.16
C ASP A 741 34.66 -12.44 -6.53
N VAL A 742 35.90 -12.78 -6.88
CA VAL A 742 36.28 -14.16 -7.20
C VAL A 742 36.24 -14.99 -5.92
N GLU A 743 35.37 -16.01 -5.86
CA GLU A 743 35.38 -16.97 -4.76
C GLU A 743 36.72 -17.71 -4.72
N VAL A 744 37.46 -17.53 -3.63
CA VAL A 744 38.58 -18.40 -3.28
C VAL A 744 37.99 -19.79 -3.03
N ALA A 745 38.34 -20.74 -3.90
CA ALA A 745 37.88 -22.12 -3.82
C ALA A 745 38.02 -22.67 -2.41
N VAL A 746 36.93 -23.26 -1.90
CA VAL A 746 36.86 -23.92 -0.60
C VAL A 746 37.86 -25.07 -0.59
N ASP A 747 38.83 -25.00 0.33
CA ASP A 747 39.82 -26.04 0.58
C ASP A 747 39.13 -27.40 0.82
N THR A 748 39.38 -28.36 -0.08
CA THR A 748 38.86 -29.73 -0.02
C THR A 748 39.76 -30.67 0.79
N GLY A 749 40.71 -30.13 1.55
CA GLY A 749 41.57 -30.90 2.44
C GLY A 749 40.82 -31.69 3.54
N PRO A 750 41.49 -32.68 4.17
CA PRO A 750 40.93 -33.49 5.25
C PRO A 750 40.54 -32.64 6.47
N ILE A 751 39.46 -33.02 7.16
CA ILE A 751 38.94 -32.31 8.34
C ILE A 751 40.00 -32.28 9.44
N SER A 752 40.59 -31.10 9.71
CA SER A 752 41.58 -30.92 10.77
C SER A 752 40.97 -30.24 12.00
N GLY A 753 41.13 -30.88 13.16
CA GLY A 753 40.86 -30.31 14.48
C GLY A 753 41.90 -29.29 14.95
N GLY A 754 41.80 -28.84 16.20
CA GLY A 754 42.75 -27.89 16.79
C GLY A 754 42.83 -28.01 18.31
N THR A 755 43.87 -27.44 18.93
CA THR A 755 44.11 -27.49 20.38
C THR A 755 43.79 -26.18 21.11
N GLU A 756 43.23 -25.21 20.38
CA GLU A 756 42.85 -23.88 20.86
C GLU A 756 41.73 -23.95 21.92
N THR A 757 41.68 -22.94 22.80
CA THR A 757 40.63 -22.81 23.83
C THR A 757 39.44 -22.02 23.28
N VAL A 758 38.26 -22.62 23.29
CA VAL A 758 37.01 -22.05 22.78
C VAL A 758 36.05 -21.78 23.93
N LEU A 759 35.55 -20.55 24.05
CA LEU A 759 34.44 -20.23 24.94
C LEU A 759 33.13 -20.32 24.14
N VAL A 760 32.30 -21.32 24.46
CA VAL A 760 30.97 -21.54 23.89
C VAL A 760 29.93 -20.86 24.77
N VAL A 761 29.15 -19.96 24.17
CA VAL A 761 28.05 -19.23 24.81
C VAL A 761 26.76 -19.51 24.06
N GLU A 762 25.88 -20.26 24.69
CA GLU A 762 24.63 -20.77 24.12
C GLU A 762 23.65 -20.91 25.28
N ASP A 763 22.42 -20.42 25.15
CA ASP A 763 21.40 -20.47 26.21
C ASP A 763 20.71 -21.84 26.27
N ASP A 764 20.42 -22.43 25.11
CA ASP A 764 19.84 -23.77 25.00
C ASP A 764 20.80 -24.85 25.52
N ALA A 765 20.35 -25.63 26.51
CA ALA A 765 21.18 -26.63 27.17
C ALA A 765 21.52 -27.84 26.30
N GLU A 766 20.60 -28.26 25.42
CA GLU A 766 20.79 -29.40 24.54
C GLU A 766 21.73 -29.02 23.39
N VAL A 767 21.50 -27.87 22.75
CA VAL A 767 22.37 -27.35 21.69
C VAL A 767 23.80 -27.15 22.22
N ARG A 768 23.93 -26.53 23.40
CA ARG A 768 25.24 -26.31 24.04
C ARG A 768 25.96 -27.62 24.32
N ALA A 769 25.26 -28.65 24.79
CA ALA A 769 25.87 -29.96 25.06
C ALA A 769 26.41 -30.60 23.77
N THR A 770 25.60 -30.62 22.71
CA THR A 770 26.00 -31.15 21.39
C THR A 770 27.20 -30.42 20.81
N VAL A 771 27.24 -29.08 20.88
CA VAL A 771 28.35 -28.28 20.36
C VAL A 771 29.64 -28.54 21.13
N VAL A 772 29.56 -28.61 22.47
CA VAL A 772 30.71 -28.92 23.33
C VAL A 772 31.29 -30.29 22.95
N GLU A 773 30.44 -31.28 22.70
CA GLU A 773 30.87 -32.61 22.30
C GLU A 773 31.53 -32.62 20.92
N LEU A 774 30.91 -31.98 19.92
CA LEU A 774 31.46 -31.87 18.56
C LEU A 774 32.85 -31.18 18.55
N LEU A 775 33.00 -30.09 19.31
CA LEU A 775 34.27 -29.36 19.41
C LEU A 775 35.33 -30.16 20.19
N SER A 776 34.93 -30.88 21.25
CA SER A 776 35.84 -31.75 21.98
C SER A 776 36.33 -32.92 21.10
N ASP A 777 35.45 -33.48 20.26
CA ASP A 777 35.78 -34.54 19.30
C ASP A 777 36.66 -34.03 18.13
N LEU A 778 36.69 -32.71 17.91
CA LEU A 778 37.64 -32.01 17.03
C LEU A 778 38.93 -31.58 17.78
N GLY A 779 39.10 -31.94 19.05
CA GLY A 779 40.33 -31.72 19.83
C GLY A 779 40.42 -30.38 20.59
N TYR A 780 39.40 -29.53 20.51
CA TYR A 780 39.40 -28.22 21.14
C TYR A 780 39.19 -28.29 22.65
N ARG A 781 39.74 -27.33 23.39
CA ARG A 781 39.45 -27.15 24.83
C ARG A 781 38.24 -26.24 24.98
N VAL A 782 37.12 -26.76 25.46
CA VAL A 782 35.86 -26.02 25.49
C VAL A 782 35.52 -25.52 26.89
N LEU A 783 35.32 -24.20 27.03
CA LEU A 783 34.71 -23.55 28.19
C LEU A 783 33.25 -23.24 27.86
N LYS A 784 32.35 -23.34 28.83
CA LYS A 784 30.90 -23.18 28.62
C LYS A 784 30.35 -22.01 29.44
N ALA A 785 29.44 -21.25 28.83
CA ALA A 785 28.63 -20.24 29.48
C ALA A 785 27.18 -20.34 28.99
N VAL A 786 26.22 -20.05 29.88
CA VAL A 786 24.78 -20.11 29.61
C VAL A 786 24.19 -18.80 29.11
N ASP A 787 24.91 -17.69 29.34
CA ASP A 787 24.49 -16.36 28.94
C ASP A 787 25.70 -15.44 28.76
N ALA A 788 25.47 -14.25 28.19
CA ALA A 788 26.51 -13.27 27.94
C ALA A 788 27.21 -12.79 29.22
N GLN A 789 26.51 -12.72 30.35
CA GLN A 789 27.09 -12.24 31.60
C GLN A 789 28.07 -13.26 32.20
N SER A 790 27.70 -14.54 32.19
CA SER A 790 28.51 -15.66 32.61
C SER A 790 29.74 -15.80 31.71
N ALA A 791 29.59 -15.60 30.40
CA ALA A 791 30.71 -15.57 29.46
C ALA A 791 31.69 -14.44 29.79
N LEU A 792 31.19 -13.24 30.09
CA LEU A 792 32.03 -12.11 30.48
C LEU A 792 32.78 -12.39 31.79
N ASN A 793 32.14 -13.02 32.78
CA ASN A 793 32.80 -13.44 34.01
C ASN A 793 33.93 -14.46 33.74
N VAL A 794 33.74 -15.39 32.79
CA VAL A 794 34.79 -16.34 32.37
C VAL A 794 35.95 -15.60 31.71
N ILE A 795 35.68 -14.63 30.85
CA ILE A 795 36.72 -13.79 30.22
C ILE A 795 37.48 -12.98 31.29
N GLU A 796 36.79 -12.44 32.29
CA GLU A 796 37.37 -11.65 33.38
C GLU A 796 38.19 -12.49 34.38
N SER A 797 38.00 -13.81 34.41
CA SER A 797 38.80 -14.70 35.25
C SER A 797 40.27 -14.82 34.82
N GLY A 798 40.62 -14.37 33.61
CA GLY A 798 41.98 -14.39 33.08
C GLY A 798 42.40 -15.70 32.41
N ILE A 799 41.47 -16.65 32.21
CA ILE A 799 41.74 -17.86 31.43
C ILE A 799 41.99 -17.47 29.96
N PRO A 800 43.06 -17.98 29.30
CA PRO A 800 43.33 -17.68 27.90
C PRO A 800 42.27 -18.32 27.00
N ILE A 801 41.59 -17.49 26.21
CA ILE A 801 40.56 -17.88 25.25
C ILE A 801 41.00 -17.43 23.87
N ASP A 802 41.10 -18.37 22.93
CA ASP A 802 41.50 -18.11 21.54
C ASP A 802 40.29 -17.76 20.67
N MET A 803 39.12 -18.32 20.97
CA MET A 803 37.90 -18.15 20.18
C MET A 803 36.66 -18.03 21.06
N LEU A 804 35.85 -17.00 20.81
CA LEU A 804 34.49 -16.87 21.32
C LEU A 804 33.52 -17.40 20.26
N PHE A 805 32.78 -18.45 20.62
CA PHE A 805 31.69 -18.99 19.82
C PHE A 805 30.37 -18.71 20.54
N THR A 806 29.53 -17.83 20.00
CA THR A 806 28.37 -17.30 20.73
C THR A 806 27.13 -17.24 19.85
N ASP A 807 25.95 -17.54 20.40
CA ASP A 807 24.69 -17.25 19.70
C ASP A 807 24.49 -15.73 19.53
N VAL A 808 23.87 -15.32 18.43
CA VAL A 808 23.50 -13.93 18.11
C VAL A 808 22.40 -13.42 19.03
N VAL A 809 21.41 -14.27 19.34
CA VAL A 809 20.27 -13.92 20.19
C VAL A 809 20.39 -14.73 21.47
N MET A 810 20.59 -14.05 22.59
CA MET A 810 20.57 -14.67 23.91
C MET A 810 19.73 -13.82 24.86
N PRO A 811 18.91 -14.44 25.74
CA PRO A 811 18.16 -13.73 26.75
C PRO A 811 19.09 -13.05 27.77
N GLY A 812 18.73 -11.84 28.19
CA GLY A 812 19.49 -11.06 29.18
C GLY A 812 19.63 -9.58 28.83
N THR A 813 20.23 -8.81 29.75
CA THR A 813 20.45 -7.37 29.57
C THR A 813 21.65 -7.05 28.68
N LEU A 814 22.62 -7.97 28.56
CA LEU A 814 23.81 -7.83 27.73
C LEU A 814 23.63 -8.61 26.43
N LYS A 815 23.69 -7.92 25.28
CA LYS A 815 23.55 -8.56 23.96
C LYS A 815 24.87 -9.18 23.48
N SER A 816 24.80 -10.22 22.65
CA SER A 816 25.97 -10.95 22.11
C SER A 816 26.98 -10.08 21.34
N PRO A 817 26.58 -9.06 20.55
CA PRO A 817 27.54 -8.16 19.92
C PRO A 817 28.30 -7.29 20.93
N GLU A 818 27.62 -6.88 22.01
CA GLU A 818 28.25 -6.14 23.10
C GLU A 818 29.21 -7.04 23.90
N LEU A 819 28.85 -8.31 24.11
CA LEU A 819 29.77 -9.31 24.66
C LEU A 819 31.03 -9.44 23.79
N ALA A 820 30.89 -9.62 22.49
CA ALA A 820 32.03 -9.74 21.58
C ALA A 820 32.92 -8.48 21.60
N ARG A 821 32.31 -7.29 21.67
CA ARG A 821 33.03 -6.02 21.83
C ARG A 821 33.81 -5.98 23.15
N LYS A 822 33.14 -6.28 24.28
CA LYS A 822 33.76 -6.33 25.62
C LYS A 822 34.83 -7.42 25.75
N ALA A 823 34.67 -8.53 25.02
CA ALA A 823 35.64 -9.61 24.93
C ALA A 823 36.89 -9.15 24.20
N ARG A 824 36.75 -8.48 23.04
CA ARG A 824 37.88 -7.90 22.28
C ARG A 824 38.59 -6.78 23.06
N GLU A 825 37.89 -6.01 23.88
CA GLU A 825 38.54 -5.02 24.76
C GLU A 825 39.47 -5.66 25.81
N ARG A 826 39.11 -6.85 26.32
CA ARG A 826 39.88 -7.57 27.35
C ARG A 826 40.93 -8.51 26.75
N LEU A 827 40.59 -9.12 25.63
CA LEU A 827 41.41 -10.07 24.86
C LEU A 827 41.45 -9.56 23.40
N PRO A 828 42.35 -8.62 23.07
CA PRO A 828 42.43 -8.01 21.73
C PRO A 828 42.56 -9.00 20.59
N ASP A 829 43.16 -10.16 20.88
CA ASP A 829 43.44 -11.20 19.90
C ASP A 829 42.34 -12.26 19.77
N ILE A 830 41.26 -12.19 20.56
CA ILE A 830 40.21 -13.22 20.53
C ILE A 830 39.51 -13.26 19.17
N ALA A 831 39.45 -14.45 18.56
CA ALA A 831 38.64 -14.68 17.39
C ALA A 831 37.16 -14.76 17.79
N VAL A 832 36.24 -14.21 16.99
CA VAL A 832 34.81 -14.24 17.31
C VAL A 832 34.06 -14.86 16.14
N LEU A 833 33.30 -15.91 16.41
CA LEU A 833 32.37 -16.52 15.47
C LEU A 833 30.99 -16.52 16.10
N PHE A 834 30.05 -15.87 15.43
CA PHE A 834 28.65 -15.91 15.82
C PHE A 834 28.01 -17.17 15.23
N THR A 835 27.09 -17.76 15.99
CA THR A 835 26.15 -18.75 15.46
C THR A 835 24.74 -18.23 15.58
N SER A 836 23.85 -18.68 14.70
CA SER A 836 22.53 -18.10 14.59
C SER A 836 21.57 -19.07 13.90
N GLY A 837 20.39 -19.29 14.50
CA GLY A 837 19.21 -19.79 13.78
C GLY A 837 18.39 -18.66 13.13
N TYR A 838 18.79 -17.40 13.38
CA TYR A 838 18.12 -16.14 13.03
C TYR A 838 19.05 -14.92 13.23
N THR A 839 19.14 -13.99 12.28
CA THR A 839 19.93 -12.75 12.45
C THR A 839 19.05 -11.58 12.89
N GLU A 840 19.21 -11.09 14.13
CA GLU A 840 18.61 -9.83 14.58
C GLU A 840 19.31 -8.60 13.96
N ASN A 841 18.59 -7.47 13.90
CA ASN A 841 19.08 -6.14 13.50
C ASN A 841 20.26 -5.60 14.36
N SER A 842 20.80 -6.38 15.28
CA SER A 842 21.91 -6.02 16.16
C SER A 842 23.29 -6.18 15.51
N ILE A 843 23.38 -6.96 14.42
CA ILE A 843 24.61 -7.21 13.63
C ILE A 843 24.37 -6.93 12.13
N VAL A 844 23.14 -6.54 11.79
CA VAL A 844 22.64 -6.41 10.42
C VAL A 844 22.06 -5.01 10.22
N HIS A 845 22.74 -4.14 9.48
CA HIS A 845 22.24 -2.82 9.09
C HIS A 845 21.64 -2.89 7.68
N GLY A 846 20.32 -2.68 7.57
CA GLY A 846 19.63 -2.68 6.27
C GLY A 846 19.61 -4.04 5.56
N GLY A 847 19.60 -5.15 6.31
CA GLY A 847 19.62 -6.52 5.76
C GLY A 847 21.02 -7.05 5.40
N ARG A 848 22.09 -6.29 5.70
CA ARG A 848 23.50 -6.62 5.43
C ARG A 848 24.30 -6.85 6.71
N LEU A 849 25.18 -7.84 6.73
CA LEU A 849 26.15 -8.07 7.82
C LEU A 849 27.18 -6.91 7.92
N ASP A 850 27.49 -6.50 9.15
CA ASP A 850 28.55 -5.51 9.40
C ASP A 850 29.94 -6.05 8.96
N LYS A 851 30.80 -5.18 8.40
CA LYS A 851 32.13 -5.57 7.91
C LYS A 851 32.98 -6.21 9.02
N GLY A 852 33.42 -7.45 8.79
CA GLY A 852 34.32 -8.19 9.70
C GLY A 852 33.63 -9.06 10.74
N VAL A 853 32.31 -9.28 10.61
CA VAL A 853 31.54 -10.26 11.38
C VAL A 853 31.62 -11.63 10.69
N GLU A 854 31.96 -12.66 11.45
CA GLU A 854 31.94 -14.05 10.99
C GLU A 854 30.71 -14.76 11.56
N LEU A 855 29.93 -15.41 10.70
CA LEU A 855 28.66 -16.07 11.07
C LEU A 855 28.65 -17.54 10.64
N LEU A 856 28.00 -18.40 11.43
CA LEU A 856 27.69 -19.79 11.10
C LEU A 856 26.22 -20.09 11.37
N SER A 857 25.47 -20.42 10.31
CA SER A 857 24.02 -20.68 10.38
C SER A 857 23.71 -22.04 11.00
N LYS A 858 22.74 -22.07 11.92
CA LYS A 858 22.12 -23.29 12.45
C LYS A 858 21.04 -23.80 11.48
N PRO A 859 20.92 -25.11 11.21
CA PRO A 859 21.78 -26.18 11.71
C PRO A 859 23.08 -26.36 10.89
N TYR A 860 24.20 -26.63 11.56
CA TYR A 860 25.52 -26.84 10.96
C TYR A 860 26.06 -28.25 11.23
N THR A 861 26.79 -28.79 10.26
CA THR A 861 27.46 -30.08 10.38
C THR A 861 28.82 -29.95 11.05
N ARG A 862 29.34 -31.08 11.55
CA ARG A 862 30.71 -31.17 12.07
C ARG A 862 31.76 -30.64 11.07
N GLU A 863 31.61 -30.95 9.79
CA GLU A 863 32.50 -30.50 8.72
C GLU A 863 32.45 -28.99 8.54
N ALA A 864 31.23 -28.42 8.47
CA ALA A 864 31.02 -26.99 8.31
C ALA A 864 31.59 -26.22 9.51
N LEU A 865 31.37 -26.73 10.73
CA LEU A 865 31.92 -26.18 11.97
C LEU A 865 33.45 -26.19 11.95
N ALA A 866 34.07 -27.34 11.62
CA ALA A 866 35.52 -27.48 11.59
C ALA A 866 36.18 -26.52 10.60
N ARG A 867 35.64 -26.43 9.37
CA ARG A 867 36.14 -25.52 8.33
C ARG A 867 36.02 -24.07 8.75
N LYS A 868 34.84 -23.64 9.24
CA LYS A 868 34.62 -22.25 9.65
C LYS A 868 35.53 -21.87 10.83
N PHE A 869 35.74 -22.76 11.79
CA PHE A 869 36.66 -22.54 12.90
C PHE A 869 38.11 -22.33 12.42
N ARG A 870 38.62 -23.19 11.54
CA ARG A 870 39.96 -23.03 10.96
C ARG A 870 40.10 -21.72 10.19
N HIS A 871 39.10 -21.38 9.37
CA HIS A 871 39.07 -20.14 8.60
C HIS A 871 39.16 -18.90 9.51
N VAL A 872 38.29 -18.83 10.52
CA VAL A 872 38.23 -17.68 11.45
C VAL A 872 39.53 -17.54 12.26
N LEU A 873 40.10 -18.66 12.73
CA LEU A 873 41.38 -18.66 13.44
C LEU A 873 42.57 -18.29 12.53
N ALA A 874 42.55 -18.73 11.26
CA ALA A 874 43.59 -18.38 10.27
C ALA A 874 43.55 -16.88 9.94
N ASN A 875 42.37 -16.31 9.68
CA ASN A 875 42.19 -14.88 9.44
C ASN A 875 42.70 -14.04 10.63
N GLN A 876 42.43 -14.48 11.86
CA GLN A 876 42.90 -13.80 13.06
C GLN A 876 44.43 -13.91 13.23
N ARG A 877 45.05 -15.04 12.87
CA ARG A 877 46.51 -15.21 12.86
C ARG A 877 47.20 -14.37 11.79
N GLN A 878 46.60 -14.18 10.62
CA GLN A 878 47.13 -13.30 9.59
C GLN A 878 47.11 -11.83 10.02
N ARG A 879 46.06 -11.39 10.73
CA ARG A 879 45.99 -10.04 11.34
C ARG A 879 47.02 -9.80 12.44
N ARG A 880 47.57 -10.86 13.05
CA ARG A 880 48.63 -10.79 14.07
C ARG A 880 50.02 -10.52 13.50
N MET A 881 50.25 -10.70 12.19
CA MET A 881 51.56 -10.35 11.60
C MET A 881 51.67 -8.83 11.42
N PRO A 882 52.67 -8.15 12.00
CA PRO A 882 52.83 -6.71 11.85
C PRO A 882 53.19 -6.38 10.40
N THR A 883 52.36 -5.52 9.77
CA THR A 883 52.73 -4.86 8.53
C THR A 883 53.74 -3.76 8.88
N GLU A 884 55.04 -4.07 8.82
CA GLU A 884 56.08 -3.04 8.76
C GLU A 884 55.94 -2.28 7.43
N ASN A 885 55.22 -1.15 7.47
CA ASN A 885 55.42 0.09 6.71
C ASN A 885 54.07 0.78 6.42
N THR A 886 53.68 1.70 7.30
CA THR A 886 52.76 2.79 6.94
C THR A 886 53.28 4.10 7.52
N VAL A 887 53.80 4.97 6.64
CA VAL A 887 54.01 6.40 6.88
C VAL A 887 52.72 7.14 6.48
N PRO A 888 52.28 8.21 7.16
CA PRO A 888 50.93 8.77 7.00
C PRO A 888 50.78 9.60 5.71
N ALA A 889 49.59 9.49 5.10
CA ALA A 889 49.19 10.18 3.89
C ALA A 889 49.08 11.72 4.07
N ALA A 890 49.75 12.46 3.17
CA ALA A 890 49.46 13.86 2.89
C ALA A 890 48.54 13.98 1.65
N ARG A 891 47.68 15.01 1.68
CA ARG A 891 46.57 15.31 0.76
C ARG A 891 46.98 15.52 -0.72
N PRO A 892 46.01 15.41 -1.66
CA PRO A 892 46.27 15.19 -3.08
C PRO A 892 46.54 16.49 -3.85
N GLN A 893 47.56 16.49 -4.69
CA GLN A 893 47.71 17.42 -5.81
C GLN A 893 47.91 16.62 -7.11
N GLN A 894 47.22 17.14 -8.13
CA GLN A 894 47.03 16.62 -9.47
C GLN A 894 48.36 16.27 -10.18
N ALA A 895 48.38 15.13 -10.87
CA ALA A 895 49.25 14.90 -12.01
C ALA A 895 48.65 13.88 -12.98
N GLU A 896 48.74 14.24 -14.26
CA GLU A 896 48.39 13.53 -15.49
C GLU A 896 49.19 12.22 -15.71
N PRO A 897 48.78 11.36 -16.67
CA PRO A 897 49.02 9.92 -16.64
C PRO A 897 50.39 9.53 -17.21
N ALA A 898 51.12 8.69 -16.49
CA ALA A 898 52.30 8.01 -16.99
C ALA A 898 52.34 6.52 -16.55
N GLN A 899 52.29 5.67 -17.59
CA GLN A 899 52.98 4.39 -17.81
C GLN A 899 52.92 3.27 -16.74
N PRO A 900 52.50 2.04 -17.11
CA PRO A 900 52.60 0.88 -16.25
C PRO A 900 54.04 0.36 -16.19
N VAL A 901 54.63 0.37 -14.99
CA VAL A 901 55.89 -0.30 -14.67
C VAL A 901 55.61 -1.76 -14.30
N GLN A 902 56.31 -2.62 -15.02
CA GLN A 902 56.61 -4.05 -14.86
C GLN A 902 56.32 -4.69 -13.49
N ALA A 903 55.48 -5.74 -13.52
CA ALA A 903 55.45 -6.77 -12.50
C ALA A 903 56.55 -7.81 -12.76
N THR A 904 57.27 -8.16 -11.69
CA THR A 904 58.31 -9.19 -11.62
C THR A 904 57.75 -10.59 -11.92
N GLN A 905 58.40 -11.30 -12.85
CA GLN A 905 58.12 -12.69 -13.25
C GLN A 905 58.54 -13.71 -12.17
N PRO A 906 57.79 -14.81 -11.97
CA PRO A 906 58.35 -16.08 -11.54
C PRO A 906 58.98 -16.82 -12.74
N LEU A 907 60.07 -17.55 -12.50
CA LEU A 907 60.79 -18.32 -13.50
C LEU A 907 59.90 -19.42 -14.11
N HIS A 908 59.51 -19.28 -15.38
CA HIS A 908 58.88 -20.33 -16.18
C HIS A 908 59.92 -20.98 -17.08
N ASP A 909 59.91 -22.30 -17.18
CA ASP A 909 60.80 -23.09 -18.05
C ASP A 909 60.39 -23.02 -19.54
N GLY A 910 59.78 -21.90 -19.96
CA GLY A 910 59.69 -21.39 -21.34
C GLY A 910 59.03 -22.23 -22.44
N ARG A 911 58.72 -23.51 -22.22
CA ARG A 911 58.24 -24.40 -23.30
C ARG A 911 56.73 -24.33 -23.46
N THR A 912 56.31 -24.22 -24.72
CA THR A 912 54.93 -23.98 -25.12
C THR A 912 54.31 -25.27 -25.66
N ILE A 913 53.18 -25.67 -25.07
CA ILE A 913 52.42 -26.85 -25.45
C ILE A 913 51.18 -26.40 -26.20
N LEU A 914 50.94 -26.96 -27.38
CA LEU A 914 49.65 -26.85 -28.05
C LEU A 914 48.78 -28.04 -27.65
N LEU A 915 47.70 -27.78 -26.94
CA LEU A 915 46.71 -28.78 -26.53
C LEU A 915 45.50 -28.70 -27.46
N VAL A 916 45.22 -29.80 -28.16
CA VAL A 916 44.10 -29.95 -29.11
C VAL A 916 43.14 -31.01 -28.61
N GLU A 917 41.96 -30.57 -28.19
CA GLU A 917 40.92 -31.40 -27.59
C GLU A 917 39.56 -30.75 -27.86
N ASP A 918 38.60 -31.51 -28.37
CA ASP A 918 37.27 -31.01 -28.69
C ASP A 918 36.34 -30.96 -27.48
N ASP A 919 36.57 -31.81 -26.47
CA ASP A 919 35.86 -31.76 -25.19
C ASP A 919 36.39 -30.65 -24.28
N ASP A 920 35.55 -29.65 -24.00
CA ASP A 920 35.90 -28.47 -23.19
C ASP A 920 36.34 -28.81 -21.76
N LEU A 921 35.74 -29.84 -21.15
CA LEU A 921 36.05 -30.22 -19.76
C LEU A 921 37.40 -30.93 -19.69
N ILE A 922 37.66 -31.86 -20.62
CA ILE A 922 38.95 -32.55 -20.71
C ILE A 922 40.05 -31.56 -21.08
N ARG A 923 39.78 -30.63 -22.01
CA ARG A 923 40.73 -29.60 -22.43
C ARG A 923 41.09 -28.66 -21.28
N ALA A 924 40.10 -28.14 -20.55
CA ALA A 924 40.33 -27.22 -19.43
C ALA A 924 41.11 -27.88 -18.29
N ASN A 925 40.78 -29.12 -17.92
CA ASN A 925 41.47 -29.84 -16.85
C ASN A 925 42.91 -30.24 -17.26
N THR A 926 43.10 -30.71 -18.49
CA THR A 926 44.42 -31.05 -19.05
C THR A 926 45.29 -29.78 -19.17
N ALA A 927 44.69 -28.65 -19.56
CA ALA A 927 45.34 -27.35 -19.60
C ALA A 927 45.82 -26.87 -18.24
N GLU A 928 44.94 -26.85 -17.25
CA GLU A 928 45.24 -26.45 -15.87
C GLU A 928 46.36 -27.33 -15.30
N THR A 929 46.28 -28.64 -15.50
CA THR A 929 47.32 -29.59 -15.08
C THR A 929 48.70 -29.28 -15.68
N LEU A 930 48.76 -28.90 -16.96
CA LEU A 930 50.02 -28.56 -17.64
C LEU A 930 50.53 -27.16 -17.26
N GLN A 931 49.63 -26.21 -17.02
CA GLN A 931 49.98 -24.86 -16.54
C GLN A 931 50.53 -24.89 -15.11
N ASP A 932 49.91 -25.66 -14.21
CA ASP A 932 50.39 -25.91 -12.85
C ASP A 932 51.76 -26.61 -12.85
N ALA A 933 52.04 -27.41 -13.87
CA ALA A 933 53.35 -28.05 -14.08
C ALA A 933 54.42 -27.11 -14.66
N GLY A 934 54.06 -25.85 -14.94
CA GLY A 934 54.96 -24.77 -15.37
C GLY A 934 55.06 -24.54 -16.88
N PHE A 935 54.24 -25.22 -17.70
CA PHE A 935 54.23 -25.05 -19.16
C PHE A 935 53.31 -23.91 -19.60
N VAL A 936 53.65 -23.28 -20.73
CA VAL A 936 52.74 -22.35 -21.39
C VAL A 936 51.82 -23.15 -22.30
N VAL A 937 50.51 -23.13 -22.09
CA VAL A 937 49.57 -23.94 -22.88
C VAL A 937 48.77 -23.05 -23.83
N VAL A 938 48.80 -23.40 -25.12
CA VAL A 938 47.97 -22.83 -26.18
C VAL A 938 46.86 -23.84 -26.47
N HIS A 939 45.61 -23.37 -26.56
CA HIS A 939 44.45 -24.23 -26.79
C HIS A 939 43.99 -24.16 -28.25
N ALA A 940 43.60 -25.29 -28.79
CA ALA A 940 42.82 -25.37 -30.02
C ALA A 940 41.69 -26.37 -29.85
N VAL A 941 40.52 -26.05 -30.38
CA VAL A 941 39.36 -26.94 -30.38
C VAL A 941 39.35 -27.81 -31.64
N THR A 942 39.91 -27.28 -32.74
CA THR A 942 39.92 -27.94 -34.05
C THR A 942 41.32 -28.04 -34.65
N ALA A 943 41.49 -28.94 -35.61
CA ALA A 943 42.73 -29.10 -36.36
C ALA A 943 43.13 -27.82 -37.14
N GLU A 944 42.16 -27.04 -37.63
CA GLU A 944 42.42 -25.77 -38.34
C GLU A 944 42.99 -24.69 -37.41
N GLU A 945 42.41 -24.56 -36.21
CA GLU A 945 42.92 -23.67 -35.16
C GLU A 945 44.33 -24.10 -34.71
N ALA A 946 44.54 -25.41 -34.55
CA ALA A 946 45.84 -25.97 -34.18
C ALA A 946 46.92 -25.66 -35.23
N MET A 947 46.60 -25.79 -36.52
CA MET A 947 47.53 -25.45 -37.60
C MET A 947 47.82 -23.95 -37.68
N THR A 948 46.82 -23.11 -37.40
CA THR A 948 47.01 -21.65 -37.30
C THR A 948 47.93 -21.31 -36.13
N ALA A 949 47.76 -21.96 -34.99
CA ALA A 949 48.63 -21.79 -33.83
C ALA A 949 50.08 -22.24 -34.12
N LEU A 950 50.27 -23.38 -34.80
CA LEU A 950 51.59 -23.88 -35.20
C LEU A 950 52.34 -22.96 -36.18
N GLN A 951 51.62 -22.18 -36.99
CA GLN A 951 52.21 -21.21 -37.92
C GLN A 951 52.53 -19.87 -37.26
N THR A 952 51.82 -19.51 -36.19
CA THR A 952 51.87 -18.18 -35.57
C THR A 952 52.60 -18.15 -34.23
N ALA A 953 52.76 -19.30 -33.57
CA ALA A 953 53.45 -19.43 -32.29
C ALA A 953 54.55 -20.49 -32.34
N GLN A 954 55.58 -20.34 -31.51
CA GLN A 954 56.60 -21.36 -31.33
C GLN A 954 56.07 -22.42 -30.35
N ILE A 955 55.66 -23.58 -30.89
CA ILE A 955 55.15 -24.73 -30.13
C ILE A 955 56.21 -25.83 -30.02
N ASP A 956 56.52 -26.27 -28.80
CA ASP A 956 57.53 -27.29 -28.53
C ASP A 956 56.92 -28.70 -28.44
N VAL A 957 55.68 -28.81 -27.95
CA VAL A 957 54.95 -30.09 -27.88
C VAL A 957 53.52 -29.92 -28.38
N LEU A 958 53.08 -30.85 -29.22
CA LEU A 958 51.67 -31.01 -29.57
C LEU A 958 51.08 -32.15 -28.73
N VAL A 959 50.07 -31.83 -27.91
CA VAL A 959 49.22 -32.81 -27.22
C VAL A 959 47.87 -32.81 -27.91
N THR A 960 47.45 -33.92 -28.51
CA THR A 960 46.21 -33.98 -29.29
C THR A 960 45.42 -35.25 -28.98
N ASP A 961 44.09 -35.15 -28.90
CA ASP A 961 43.24 -36.34 -29.02
C ASP A 961 43.40 -36.94 -30.43
N ILE A 962 43.32 -38.26 -30.54
CA ILE A 962 43.25 -38.98 -31.81
C ILE A 962 41.90 -38.73 -32.50
N ASN A 963 40.81 -38.67 -31.75
CA ASN A 963 39.44 -38.63 -32.27
C ASN A 963 38.87 -37.20 -32.36
N LEU A 964 39.55 -36.31 -33.07
CA LEU A 964 39.05 -34.95 -33.28
C LEU A 964 37.93 -34.90 -34.35
N PRO A 965 36.91 -34.04 -34.18
CA PRO A 965 35.84 -33.86 -35.16
C PRO A 965 36.37 -33.15 -36.43
N GLY A 966 36.15 -33.77 -37.58
CA GLY A 966 36.50 -33.23 -38.91
C GLY A 966 37.78 -33.83 -39.51
N GLU A 967 38.90 -33.76 -38.80
CA GLU A 967 40.21 -34.33 -39.20
C GLU A 967 40.81 -35.06 -37.99
N SER A 968 41.36 -36.26 -38.18
CA SER A 968 41.88 -37.04 -37.05
C SER A 968 43.14 -36.41 -36.46
N GLY A 969 43.38 -36.60 -35.17
CA GLY A 969 44.59 -36.12 -34.49
C GLY A 969 45.88 -36.65 -35.13
N ILE A 970 45.83 -37.86 -35.71
CA ILE A 970 46.97 -38.47 -36.41
C ILE A 970 47.29 -37.71 -37.71
N GLU A 971 46.28 -37.33 -38.49
CA GLU A 971 46.45 -36.52 -39.71
C GLU A 971 46.97 -35.11 -39.37
N LEU A 972 46.42 -34.49 -38.32
CA LEU A 972 46.88 -33.21 -37.78
C LEU A 972 48.36 -33.28 -37.37
N ALA A 973 48.76 -34.32 -36.63
CA ALA A 973 50.14 -34.53 -36.20
C ALA A 973 51.10 -34.72 -37.38
N GLY A 974 50.68 -35.44 -38.43
CA GLY A 974 51.45 -35.61 -39.66
C GLY A 974 51.71 -34.27 -40.37
N ARG A 975 50.70 -33.42 -40.48
CA ARG A 975 50.82 -32.07 -41.05
C ARG A 975 51.66 -31.15 -40.17
N ALA A 976 51.48 -31.22 -38.85
CA ALA A 976 52.27 -30.47 -37.89
C ALA A 976 53.77 -30.80 -38.01
N ARG A 977 54.12 -32.08 -38.20
CA ARG A 977 55.52 -32.51 -38.37
C ARG A 977 56.11 -32.19 -39.75
N GLN A 978 55.30 -32.11 -40.81
CA GLN A 978 55.76 -31.55 -42.09
C GLN A 978 56.12 -30.07 -41.98
N LEU A 979 55.37 -29.32 -41.17
CA LEU A 979 55.62 -27.90 -40.90
C LEU A 979 56.83 -27.71 -39.95
N ARG A 980 56.96 -28.59 -38.96
CA ARG A 980 57.95 -28.55 -37.87
C ARG A 980 58.52 -29.96 -37.62
N PRO A 981 59.59 -30.37 -38.33
CA PRO A 981 60.13 -31.74 -38.26
C PRO A 981 60.60 -32.17 -36.86
N ASP A 982 60.93 -31.20 -36.01
CA ASP A 982 61.43 -31.29 -34.65
C ASP A 982 60.32 -31.28 -33.57
N LEU A 983 59.05 -31.20 -33.96
CA LEU A 983 57.93 -31.16 -33.02
C LEU A 983 57.73 -32.50 -32.29
N SER A 984 57.70 -32.43 -30.96
CA SER A 984 57.34 -33.55 -30.09
C SER A 984 55.83 -33.74 -30.05
N ILE A 985 55.34 -34.97 -30.17
CA ILE A 985 53.91 -35.27 -30.24
C ILE A 985 53.50 -36.25 -29.13
N VAL A 986 52.39 -35.94 -28.47
CA VAL A 986 51.72 -36.78 -27.48
C VAL A 986 50.27 -36.96 -27.89
N PHE A 987 49.84 -38.21 -28.07
CA PHE A 987 48.45 -38.56 -28.35
C PHE A 987 47.73 -38.96 -27.09
N ALA A 988 46.53 -38.43 -26.89
CA ALA A 988 45.58 -38.90 -25.89
C ALA A 988 44.51 -39.76 -26.58
N THR A 989 44.29 -41.01 -26.14
CA THR A 989 43.30 -41.93 -26.78
C THR A 989 42.39 -42.60 -25.77
N GLY A 990 41.10 -42.70 -26.09
CA GLY A 990 40.11 -43.47 -25.31
C GLY A 990 40.02 -44.96 -25.66
N ASP A 991 40.53 -45.39 -26.83
CA ASP A 991 40.40 -46.76 -27.33
C ASP A 991 41.76 -47.39 -27.64
N GLY A 992 42.02 -48.58 -27.08
CA GLY A 992 43.29 -49.31 -27.24
C GLY A 992 43.55 -49.88 -28.64
N GLY A 993 42.63 -49.68 -29.60
CA GLY A 993 42.65 -50.32 -30.92
C GLY A 993 43.49 -49.60 -31.99
N MET A 994 43.88 -48.34 -31.81
CA MET A 994 44.63 -47.54 -32.79
C MET A 994 46.10 -47.27 -32.39
N ALA A 995 46.67 -48.09 -31.50
CA ALA A 995 48.06 -47.91 -31.05
C ALA A 995 49.13 -48.26 -32.11
N ALA A 996 48.76 -49.00 -33.16
CA ALA A 996 49.71 -49.47 -34.18
C ALA A 996 50.17 -48.37 -35.14
N ASP A 997 49.28 -47.46 -35.56
CA ASP A 997 49.60 -46.39 -36.52
C ASP A 997 50.30 -45.19 -35.84
N ALA A 998 50.05 -44.96 -34.56
CA ALA A 998 50.75 -43.95 -33.75
C ALA A 998 52.20 -44.35 -33.41
N ALA A 999 52.52 -45.65 -33.42
CA ALA A 999 53.86 -46.17 -33.10
C ALA A 999 54.88 -45.91 -34.22
N ASP A 1000 54.44 -45.84 -35.49
CA ASP A 1000 55.30 -45.51 -36.64
C ASP A 1000 55.69 -44.02 -36.68
N MET A 1001 55.03 -43.17 -35.88
CA MET A 1001 55.23 -41.72 -35.87
C MET A 1001 56.08 -41.21 -34.70
N ASP A 1002 56.83 -42.05 -33.99
CA ASP A 1002 57.64 -41.64 -32.82
C ASP A 1002 56.92 -40.61 -31.90
N ALA A 1003 55.69 -40.94 -31.51
CA ALA A 1003 54.85 -40.14 -30.63
C ALA A 1003 54.65 -40.84 -29.27
N ALA A 1004 54.40 -40.10 -28.19
CA ALA A 1004 54.02 -40.71 -26.91
C ALA A 1004 52.51 -40.96 -26.89
N LEU A 1005 52.06 -42.10 -26.37
CA LEU A 1005 50.64 -42.44 -26.29
C LEU A 1005 50.17 -42.46 -24.83
N LEU A 1006 49.12 -41.70 -24.54
CA LEU A 1006 48.43 -41.64 -23.26
C LEU A 1006 47.02 -42.22 -23.41
N THR A 1007 46.70 -43.24 -22.63
CA THR A 1007 45.35 -43.83 -22.59
C THR A 1007 44.46 -43.09 -21.60
N LYS A 1008 43.31 -42.58 -22.05
CA LYS A 1008 42.28 -41.98 -21.20
C LYS A 1008 41.53 -43.10 -20.43
N PRO A 1009 41.23 -42.93 -19.13
CA PRO A 1009 41.60 -41.78 -18.29
C PRO A 1009 43.07 -41.85 -17.82
N TYR A 1010 43.79 -40.73 -17.91
CA TYR A 1010 45.17 -40.58 -17.41
C TYR A 1010 45.24 -39.64 -16.20
N SER A 1011 46.20 -39.86 -15.31
CA SER A 1011 46.47 -38.98 -14.17
C SER A 1011 47.38 -37.81 -14.53
N ALA A 1012 47.35 -36.74 -13.74
CA ALA A 1012 48.23 -35.58 -13.90
C ALA A 1012 49.72 -35.96 -13.99
N ALA A 1013 50.16 -36.92 -13.16
CA ALA A 1013 51.53 -37.42 -13.17
C ALA A 1013 51.90 -38.14 -14.49
N GLN A 1014 50.96 -38.88 -15.09
CA GLN A 1014 51.19 -39.57 -16.37
C GLN A 1014 51.27 -38.58 -17.53
N LEU A 1015 50.40 -37.56 -17.56
CA LEU A 1015 50.41 -36.51 -18.57
C LEU A 1015 51.70 -35.70 -18.55
N ILE A 1016 52.06 -35.18 -17.37
CA ILE A 1016 53.29 -34.39 -17.18
C ILE A 1016 54.52 -35.23 -17.52
N GLY A 1017 54.54 -36.51 -17.12
CA GLY A 1017 55.63 -37.44 -17.42
C GLY A 1017 55.80 -37.70 -18.93
N ALA A 1018 54.70 -37.89 -19.68
CA ALA A 1018 54.76 -38.13 -21.12
C ALA A 1018 55.26 -36.89 -21.90
N VAL A 1019 54.84 -35.69 -21.47
CA VAL A 1019 55.28 -34.43 -22.06
C VAL A 1019 56.76 -34.17 -21.76
N ARG A 1020 57.19 -34.28 -20.50
CA ARG A 1020 58.60 -34.08 -20.11
C ARG A 1020 59.53 -35.11 -20.75
N GLY A 1021 59.15 -36.38 -20.78
CA GLY A 1021 59.95 -37.43 -21.41
C GLY A 1021 60.18 -37.23 -22.91
N ARG A 1022 59.25 -36.57 -23.62
CA ARG A 1022 59.44 -36.22 -25.04
C ARG A 1022 60.34 -34.99 -25.24
N LEU A 1023 60.23 -34.01 -24.35
CA LEU A 1023 61.08 -32.82 -24.33
C LEU A 1023 62.55 -33.16 -24.00
N GLU A 1024 62.80 -34.18 -23.18
CA GLU A 1024 64.16 -34.66 -22.84
C GLU A 1024 64.79 -35.50 -23.96
N ASN A 1025 64.01 -36.34 -24.66
CA ASN A 1025 64.50 -37.16 -25.78
C ASN A 1025 64.86 -36.33 -27.02
N SER A 1026 64.17 -35.21 -27.24
CA SER A 1026 64.47 -34.27 -28.34
C SER A 1026 65.76 -33.46 -28.10
N GLU A 1027 66.16 -33.25 -26.85
CA GLU A 1027 67.44 -32.59 -26.50
C GLU A 1027 68.65 -33.53 -26.63
N GLN A 1028 68.49 -34.84 -26.41
CA GLN A 1028 69.57 -35.81 -26.62
C GLN A 1028 69.88 -36.07 -28.10
N ALA A 1029 68.95 -35.77 -29.01
CA ALA A 1029 69.15 -35.88 -30.46
C ALA A 1029 69.92 -34.71 -31.10
N ILE A 1030 70.21 -33.64 -30.33
CA ILE A 1030 70.80 -32.38 -30.81
C ILE A 1030 72.25 -32.16 -30.32
N GLN A 1031 72.88 -33.14 -29.66
CA GLN A 1031 74.34 -33.14 -29.42
C GLN A 1031 75.06 -34.11 -30.38
N PRO A 1032 76.12 -33.68 -31.11
CA PRO A 1032 76.96 -34.58 -31.89
C PRO A 1032 77.83 -35.51 -31.04
#